data_AF-A0A535LEV6-F1
#
_entry.id   AF-A0A535LEV6-F1
#
_cell.length_a   1.000
_cell.length_b   1.000
_cell.length_c   1.000
_cell.angle_alpha   90.00
_cell.angle_beta   90.00
_cell.angle_gamma   90.00
#
_symmetry.space_group_name_H-M   'P 1'
#
loop_
_entity.id
_entity.type
_entity.pdbx_description
1 polymer ?
#
loop_
_entity_poly.entity_id
_entity_poly.type
_entity_poly.pdbx_seq_one_letter_code
_entity_poly.pdbx_strand_id
1 'polypeptide(L)'
;NRRANMLAHTLRMLGVGPDVLVSVCMERSLEMVVALMGVLKAGGAYVPLDPAYPGERLAYMIQDAQMSIVLTQTQLLDLLPKEGMNVICLDANWNPPGEEENPVSTVQPGNLMYMIYTSGSTGKPKGVMNIHRGVCNRLHWMQQAYALMPADRVLQKTPFSFDVSVWEFFWPLMTGASLVVARAGGHQDPGYLVSLIAEQQITTLHFVPSMLQVFLTEPGLERCTSLKRVICSGEALPFELQERFFSRLDVELHNLYGPTEAAIDVTSWRCKRESQDRIVPIGRPIANTQIYILDRFMHPVPIGAPGEMYIGGTGVARGYYNRPELTSEKFIPDPFGKEAGARLFKTGDLARYRPDGAIEFLGRIDYQVKIRGFRIELGEIEVVLAQHPAIEEVVVEAREDTPGDKRLVAYLVPAVGVETADLSVEALRNFLKETLPSYMIPSAFVILDTLPLMPNGKVNRMALPAPEMIRPKLEVAYVPPRNPTEELLAKFCAQVLGIDKVGVYDNFFDLGGASIQSLQVITKANEAGLRLTPELLFEHQTIAELAVVAAPGGGELAPALGWSDQSDMPAPGKGVPVSHQPVQTARGNTIIESIGVYLPPKVGSTREVLQNCQKPVNFPLEQLTGIVSRRVAGETEFAIDLAKKAVANCLENSKYGPEDIDLLICANISRCDGPNFHVSFEPSTSVRLKQHFGFTNALVFDVSNACTGMFTALFIVDAFLKAGLIRRGMVVSGEYITHLIQTAQKEIEGYMDSRLACLTVGDAGAAIILEEAPNRKVGFHELELYTLGRYYDYCIARATEQEHGGAIMFTDAIKVSSVNIQQGVSHAAHILQRSGWTPDAFQHIIMHQTSQMSLYDASREINSFFKKEICNQNNVINNLAQRGNTATTTHVVALMDYILSDKIRSGDNAIFGITGSGATIGTALYTFDDLPDRLRQAARGSSPEKIKGESEQRKAALWLSRTPNIQRVRIESVGTPPEGTPVKSLELVQAAARNCLEQSSYNKSDIDLLIFAGVYRDDFISEPAIASIVAGELRINDTIASQQDKKTFAFDVFNGALGFLNACHAAAGMIAAKKVNRAMVVASEIENNKETFPIELRGLKESGSAVILDASSDGKTGFGNFVFKYSTEHIEAYSAYTTIRSGKAGMQFEQAQELETYYLQCIRDSVDELLRVEQLDMAQVKVILPPQISAVFITALSDIMNINRDKFVDVSHKDGDLFTSSLAYTLQNVRKQRLVEPGDIGLIISVGAGVQVGCATYYF
;
A
#
# COMPACT_ATOMS: atom_id res chain seq x y z
N ASN A 1 11.89 3.53 55.77
CA ASN A 1 12.37 4.86 56.21
C ASN A 1 13.60 4.77 57.12
N ARG A 2 13.49 4.23 58.35
CA ARG A 2 14.61 4.18 59.32
C ARG A 2 15.93 3.66 58.77
N ARG A 3 15.94 2.50 58.09
CA ARG A 3 17.14 1.96 57.43
C ARG A 3 17.76 2.89 56.39
N ALA A 4 16.92 3.58 55.61
CA ALA A 4 17.40 4.56 54.64
C ALA A 4 17.99 5.80 55.33
N ASN A 5 17.49 6.18 56.50
CA ASN A 5 18.08 7.26 57.30
C ASN A 5 19.45 6.86 57.85
N MET A 6 19.56 5.65 58.42
CA MET A 6 20.83 5.13 58.94
C MET A 6 21.89 5.11 57.82
N LEU A 7 21.53 4.55 56.66
CA LEU A 7 22.39 4.55 55.48
C LEU A 7 22.74 5.98 55.02
N ALA A 8 21.78 6.91 55.03
CA ALA A 8 22.04 8.29 54.65
C ALA A 8 23.07 8.97 55.56
N HIS A 9 23.01 8.74 56.88
CA HIS A 9 24.02 9.23 57.81
C HIS A 9 25.39 8.60 57.55
N THR A 10 25.45 7.28 57.29
CA THR A 10 26.69 6.61 56.87
C THR A 10 27.29 7.27 55.62
N LEU A 11 26.46 7.48 54.59
CA LEU A 11 26.88 8.09 53.33
C LEU A 11 27.37 9.53 53.51
N ARG A 12 26.75 10.31 54.39
CA ARG A 12 27.21 11.67 54.71
C ARG A 12 28.59 11.68 55.37
N MET A 13 28.88 10.72 56.25
CA MET A 13 30.23 10.56 56.81
C MET A 13 31.27 10.24 55.74
N LEU A 14 30.85 9.60 54.64
CA LEU A 14 31.68 9.34 53.46
C LEU A 14 31.70 10.50 52.45
N GLY A 15 31.13 11.67 52.81
CA GLY A 15 31.18 12.88 52.00
C GLY A 15 30.05 13.02 50.98
N VAL A 16 29.00 12.18 51.03
CA VAL A 16 27.83 12.35 50.15
C VAL A 16 27.04 13.60 50.54
N GLY A 17 26.74 14.42 49.54
CA GLY A 17 25.95 15.65 49.63
C GLY A 17 25.42 16.08 48.26
N PRO A 18 24.91 17.32 48.11
CA PRO A 18 24.33 17.80 46.85
C PRO A 18 25.22 17.57 45.63
N ASP A 19 24.64 17.01 44.57
CA ASP A 19 25.29 16.65 43.28
C ASP A 19 26.40 15.59 43.37
N VAL A 20 26.66 14.99 44.54
CA VAL A 20 27.59 13.86 44.67
C VAL A 20 26.93 12.59 44.14
N LEU A 21 27.62 11.93 43.20
CA LEU A 21 27.14 10.69 42.57
C LEU A 21 27.49 9.47 43.43
N VAL A 22 26.50 8.61 43.66
CA VAL A 22 26.68 7.34 44.39
C VAL A 22 26.22 6.19 43.50
N SER A 23 27.12 5.24 43.22
CA SER A 23 26.75 4.08 42.42
C SER A 23 25.96 3.07 43.25
N VAL A 24 24.92 2.50 42.63
CA VAL A 24 24.06 1.48 43.24
C VAL A 24 24.04 0.29 42.30
N CYS A 25 24.67 -0.82 42.70
CA CYS A 25 24.76 -2.06 41.92
C CYS A 25 24.09 -3.20 42.69
N MET A 26 22.80 -3.43 42.45
CA MET A 26 21.99 -4.38 43.23
C MET A 26 20.96 -5.09 42.37
N GLU A 27 20.60 -6.30 42.77
CA GLU A 27 19.39 -6.96 42.28
C GLU A 27 18.13 -6.39 42.96
N ARG A 28 16.97 -6.58 42.31
CA ARG A 28 15.67 -6.13 42.83
C ARG A 28 15.39 -6.73 44.20
N SER A 29 15.28 -5.86 45.20
CA SER A 29 15.24 -6.23 46.60
C SER A 29 14.79 -5.04 47.45
N LEU A 30 14.54 -5.26 48.74
CA LEU A 30 14.20 -4.17 49.65
C LEU A 30 15.44 -3.28 49.93
N GLU A 31 16.62 -3.89 49.93
CA GLU A 31 17.96 -3.31 50.00
C GLU A 31 18.11 -2.22 48.94
N MET A 32 17.70 -2.50 47.70
CA MET A 32 17.73 -1.52 46.60
C MET A 32 16.88 -0.29 46.93
N VAL A 33 15.64 -0.47 47.41
CA VAL A 33 14.76 0.66 47.78
C VAL A 33 15.39 1.47 48.92
N VAL A 34 16.02 0.80 49.89
CA VAL A 34 16.76 1.45 50.99
C VAL A 34 17.96 2.22 50.46
N ALA A 35 18.72 1.67 49.50
CA ALA A 35 19.88 2.30 48.87
C ALA A 35 19.48 3.59 48.15
N LEU A 36 18.48 3.52 47.26
CA LEU A 36 18.00 4.68 46.50
C LEU A 36 17.53 5.79 47.45
N MET A 37 16.69 5.45 48.44
CA MET A 37 16.22 6.43 49.43
C MET A 37 17.35 6.98 50.30
N GLY A 38 18.33 6.14 50.67
CA GLY A 38 19.47 6.52 51.49
C GLY A 38 20.36 7.54 50.78
N VAL A 39 20.66 7.32 49.50
CA VAL A 39 21.42 8.28 48.68
C VAL A 39 20.72 9.63 48.59
N LEU A 40 19.42 9.62 48.26
CA LEU A 40 18.63 10.85 48.15
C LEU A 40 18.52 11.60 49.49
N LYS A 41 18.39 10.87 50.60
CA LYS A 41 18.34 11.44 51.95
C LYS A 41 19.70 11.98 52.41
N ALA A 42 20.81 11.36 52.00
CA ALA A 42 22.16 11.88 52.23
C ALA A 42 22.38 13.19 51.45
N GLY A 43 21.63 13.37 50.37
CA GLY A 43 21.65 14.54 49.50
C GLY A 43 22.36 14.32 48.16
N GLY A 44 22.85 13.10 47.92
CA GLY A 44 23.49 12.73 46.67
C GLY A 44 22.48 12.32 45.59
N ALA A 45 23.01 12.03 44.40
CA ALA A 45 22.27 11.46 43.29
C ALA A 45 22.74 10.03 43.03
N TYR A 46 21.80 9.10 42.88
CA TYR A 46 22.18 7.73 42.61
C TYR A 46 22.45 7.52 41.12
N VAL A 47 23.39 6.61 40.84
CA VAL A 47 23.70 6.12 39.50
C VAL A 47 23.40 4.62 39.50
N PRO A 48 22.33 4.17 38.83
CA PRO A 48 21.99 2.77 38.79
C PRO A 48 22.96 2.01 37.90
N LEU A 49 23.57 0.97 38.46
CA LEU A 49 24.43 0.02 37.80
C LEU A 49 23.70 -1.33 37.75
N ASP A 50 23.34 -1.78 36.55
CA ASP A 50 22.65 -3.06 36.39
C ASP A 50 23.66 -4.21 36.55
N PRO A 51 23.51 -5.13 37.53
CA PRO A 51 24.43 -6.25 37.70
C PRO A 51 24.49 -7.19 36.51
N ALA A 52 23.50 -7.15 35.60
CA ALA A 52 23.50 -7.90 34.36
C ALA A 52 24.41 -7.29 33.28
N TYR A 53 24.99 -6.10 33.50
CA TYR A 53 25.95 -5.51 32.57
C TYR A 53 27.34 -6.15 32.72
N PRO A 54 28.13 -6.21 31.63
CA PRO A 54 29.50 -6.71 31.70
C PRO A 54 30.36 -5.88 32.66
N GLY A 55 31.29 -6.54 33.35
CA GLY A 55 32.16 -5.89 34.35
C GLY A 55 32.94 -4.69 33.81
N GLU A 56 33.40 -4.74 32.56
CA GLU A 56 34.09 -3.62 31.92
C GLU A 56 33.18 -2.39 31.74
N ARG A 57 31.91 -2.59 31.40
CA ARG A 57 30.93 -1.52 31.28
C ARG A 57 30.64 -0.88 32.62
N LEU A 58 30.50 -1.70 33.67
CA LEU A 58 30.34 -1.23 35.05
C LEU A 58 31.55 -0.40 35.50
N ALA A 59 32.77 -0.89 35.24
CA ALA A 59 34.01 -0.19 35.53
C ALA A 59 34.10 1.14 34.78
N TYR A 60 33.75 1.18 33.49
CA TYR A 60 33.70 2.41 32.70
C TYR A 60 32.73 3.44 33.31
N MET A 61 31.50 3.03 33.63
CA MET A 61 30.49 3.94 34.19
C MET A 61 30.95 4.53 35.53
N ILE A 62 31.63 3.72 36.36
CA ILE A 62 32.24 4.15 37.62
C ILE A 62 33.36 5.17 37.35
N GLN A 63 34.23 4.91 36.38
CA GLN A 63 35.37 5.76 36.05
C GLN A 63 34.96 7.08 35.39
N ASP A 64 34.04 7.07 34.41
CA ASP A 64 33.56 8.27 33.69
C ASP A 64 32.87 9.26 34.64
N ALA A 65 32.11 8.73 35.60
CA ALA A 65 31.45 9.50 36.66
C ALA A 65 32.33 9.79 37.89
N GLN A 66 33.56 9.27 37.92
CA GLN A 66 34.50 9.38 39.04
C GLN A 66 33.87 9.00 40.40
N MET A 67 33.05 7.95 40.41
CA MET A 67 32.32 7.53 41.62
C MET A 67 33.27 6.84 42.60
N SER A 68 33.20 7.24 43.88
CA SER A 68 34.07 6.73 44.96
C SER A 68 33.34 5.82 45.97
N ILE A 69 32.03 5.65 45.80
CA ILE A 69 31.16 4.83 46.68
C ILE A 69 30.31 3.89 45.81
N VAL A 70 30.25 2.61 46.19
CA VAL A 70 29.33 1.60 45.62
C VAL A 70 28.47 0.99 46.70
N LEU A 71 27.16 1.10 46.54
CA LEU A 71 26.19 0.32 47.32
C LEU A 71 25.89 -0.97 46.57
N THR A 72 26.12 -2.12 47.20
CA THR A 72 25.91 -3.42 46.56
C THR A 72 25.40 -4.51 47.50
N GLN A 73 25.37 -5.75 47.02
CA GLN A 73 25.08 -6.97 47.77
C GLN A 73 26.33 -7.87 47.77
N THR A 74 26.51 -8.68 48.81
CA THR A 74 27.70 -9.54 49.00
C THR A 74 27.97 -10.42 47.78
N GLN A 75 26.91 -10.97 47.17
CA GLN A 75 27.00 -11.84 46.00
C GLN A 75 27.48 -11.15 44.72
N LEU A 76 27.44 -9.82 44.66
CA LEU A 76 27.82 -9.03 43.48
C LEU A 76 29.22 -8.42 43.60
N LEU A 77 29.93 -8.67 44.71
CA LEU A 77 31.24 -8.07 44.98
C LEU A 77 32.29 -8.37 43.92
N ASP A 78 32.23 -9.56 43.31
CA ASP A 78 33.21 -9.97 42.30
C ASP A 78 33.00 -9.29 40.93
N LEU A 79 31.84 -8.66 40.70
CA LEU A 79 31.55 -7.90 39.48
C LEU A 79 32.15 -6.49 39.49
N LEU A 80 32.56 -6.00 40.67
CA LEU A 80 32.92 -4.60 40.89
C LEU A 80 34.42 -4.41 41.06
N PRO A 81 34.98 -3.27 40.61
CA PRO A 81 36.38 -2.95 40.85
C PRO A 81 36.64 -2.82 42.36
N LYS A 82 37.63 -3.57 42.86
CA LYS A 82 37.95 -3.66 44.30
C LYS A 82 38.89 -2.55 44.79
N GLU A 83 39.61 -1.87 43.89
CA GLU A 83 40.62 -0.86 44.24
C GLU A 83 40.02 0.57 44.25
N GLY A 84 40.34 1.34 45.30
CA GLY A 84 40.02 2.78 45.38
C GLY A 84 38.55 3.13 45.66
N MET A 85 37.69 2.15 45.96
CA MET A 85 36.24 2.33 46.15
C MET A 85 35.78 2.01 47.59
N ASN A 86 34.86 2.82 48.12
CA ASN A 86 34.13 2.48 49.35
C ASN A 86 32.93 1.59 49.00
N VAL A 87 33.09 0.27 49.16
CA VAL A 87 32.04 -0.70 48.86
C VAL A 87 31.22 -1.02 50.12
N ILE A 88 29.91 -0.85 50.05
CA ILE A 88 28.98 -1.11 51.16
C ILE A 88 27.98 -2.18 50.73
N CYS A 89 28.05 -3.37 51.35
CA CYS A 89 27.10 -4.46 51.16
C CYS A 89 25.92 -4.32 52.13
N LEU A 90 24.70 -4.05 51.63
CA LEU A 90 23.52 -3.83 52.49
C LEU A 90 22.90 -5.11 53.05
N ASP A 91 23.12 -6.25 52.39
CA ASP A 91 22.71 -7.59 52.82
C ASP A 91 23.62 -8.16 53.92
N ALA A 92 24.92 -7.84 53.90
CA ALA A 92 25.88 -8.25 54.91
C ALA A 92 25.63 -7.58 56.28
N ASN A 93 25.19 -6.33 56.27
CA ASN A 93 24.78 -5.61 57.47
C ASN A 93 23.50 -4.79 57.22
N TRP A 94 22.38 -5.42 57.52
CA TRP A 94 21.04 -4.89 57.30
C TRP A 94 20.69 -3.63 58.12
N ASN A 95 21.48 -3.34 59.17
CA ASN A 95 21.38 -2.15 60.01
C ASN A 95 22.72 -1.38 59.97
N PRO A 96 22.98 -0.60 58.89
CA PRO A 96 24.23 0.15 58.75
C PRO A 96 24.42 1.16 59.90
N PRO A 97 25.66 1.47 60.30
CA PRO A 97 25.93 2.38 61.41
C PRO A 97 25.45 3.80 61.10
N GLY A 98 24.47 4.31 61.85
CA GLY A 98 23.89 5.64 61.68
C GLY A 98 22.64 5.85 62.54
N GLU A 99 22.19 7.11 62.63
CA GLU A 99 20.99 7.49 63.38
C GLU A 99 19.69 7.07 62.64
N GLU A 100 18.61 6.79 63.37
CA GLU A 100 17.32 6.42 62.76
C GLU A 100 16.51 7.65 62.30
N GLU A 101 16.85 8.84 62.80
CA GLU A 101 16.24 10.13 62.52
C GLU A 101 16.51 10.59 61.08
N ASN A 102 15.55 11.33 60.49
CA ASN A 102 15.73 11.88 59.15
C ASN A 102 16.93 12.85 59.15
N PRO A 103 17.90 12.70 58.22
CA PRO A 103 19.03 13.62 58.13
C PRO A 103 18.56 15.02 57.72
N VAL A 104 19.20 16.05 58.29
CA VAL A 104 19.02 17.44 57.81
C VAL A 104 19.70 17.54 56.43
N SER A 105 18.92 17.77 55.38
CA SER A 105 19.39 17.85 53.99
C SER A 105 19.55 19.30 53.53
N THR A 106 20.62 19.58 52.78
CA THR A 106 20.89 20.87 52.12
C THR A 106 20.47 20.88 50.65
N VAL A 107 19.88 19.79 50.14
CA VAL A 107 19.43 19.65 48.75
C VAL A 107 18.43 20.72 48.37
N GLN A 108 18.66 21.31 47.20
CA GLN A 108 17.77 22.24 46.53
C GLN A 108 17.10 21.57 45.33
N PRO A 109 15.96 22.08 44.83
CA PRO A 109 15.28 21.49 43.67
C PRO A 109 16.14 21.42 42.39
N GLY A 110 17.16 22.28 42.27
CA GLY A 110 18.10 22.29 41.15
C GLY A 110 19.20 21.23 41.22
N ASN A 111 19.36 20.54 42.36
CA ASN A 111 20.35 19.47 42.51
C ASN A 111 19.93 18.19 41.80
N LEU A 112 20.92 17.38 41.45
CA LEU A 112 20.72 16.08 40.83
C LEU A 112 19.95 15.15 41.77
N MET A 113 19.01 14.40 41.21
CA MET A 113 18.32 13.30 41.91
C MET A 113 18.89 11.95 41.46
N TYR A 114 19.12 11.79 40.17
CA TYR A 114 19.76 10.61 39.61
C TYR A 114 20.51 10.97 38.33
N MET A 115 21.43 10.08 37.96
CA MET A 115 22.02 10.08 36.63
C MET A 115 21.89 8.69 36.02
N ILE A 116 21.20 8.62 34.88
CA ILE A 116 21.02 7.37 34.13
C ILE A 116 21.85 7.45 32.86
N TYR A 117 22.62 6.39 32.60
CA TYR A 117 23.37 6.27 31.36
C TYR A 117 22.47 5.78 30.22
N THR A 118 22.54 6.46 29.09
CA THR A 118 21.95 6.00 27.83
C THR A 118 23.06 5.65 26.84
N SER A 119 22.72 4.93 25.76
CA SER A 119 23.65 4.61 24.68
C SER A 119 24.20 5.88 24.01
N GLY A 120 25.42 5.83 23.48
CA GLY A 120 26.07 7.00 22.88
C GLY A 120 26.61 6.75 21.47
N SER A 121 26.33 7.67 20.55
CA SER A 121 26.82 7.64 19.16
C SER A 121 28.34 7.58 18.97
N THR A 122 29.13 7.85 20.02
CA THR A 122 30.60 7.79 20.01
C THR A 122 31.17 6.45 20.49
N GLY A 123 30.33 5.42 20.71
CA GLY A 123 30.76 4.14 21.28
C GLY A 123 30.76 4.09 22.80
N LYS A 124 30.43 5.20 23.47
CA LYS A 124 30.49 5.29 24.94
C LYS A 124 29.16 5.76 25.54
N PRO A 125 28.67 5.12 26.61
CA PRO A 125 27.48 5.55 27.33
C PRO A 125 27.55 7.02 27.78
N LYS A 126 26.41 7.71 27.75
CA LYS A 126 26.26 9.13 28.16
C LYS A 126 25.35 9.26 29.37
N GLY A 127 25.86 9.85 30.45
CA GLY A 127 25.10 10.05 31.70
C GLY A 127 24.16 11.25 31.63
N VAL A 128 22.85 11.02 31.70
CA VAL A 128 21.82 12.07 31.67
C VAL A 128 21.55 12.58 33.09
N MET A 129 21.80 13.86 33.32
CA MET A 129 21.74 14.49 34.65
C MET A 129 20.35 15.02 34.98
N ASN A 130 19.50 14.22 35.63
CA ASN A 130 18.15 14.61 36.02
C ASN A 130 18.11 15.22 37.43
N ILE A 131 17.37 16.33 37.56
CA ILE A 131 17.28 17.12 38.79
C ILE A 131 15.99 16.82 39.57
N HIS A 132 16.02 17.05 40.88
CA HIS A 132 14.86 16.86 41.76
C HIS A 132 13.60 17.56 41.25
N ARG A 133 13.71 18.82 40.78
CA ARG A 133 12.56 19.61 40.30
C ARG A 133 11.80 18.93 39.17
N GLY A 134 12.51 18.40 38.16
CA GLY A 134 11.90 17.75 37.00
C GLY A 134 11.15 16.48 37.38
N VAL A 135 11.78 15.64 38.20
CA VAL A 135 11.18 14.38 38.68
C VAL A 135 9.98 14.68 39.59
N CYS A 136 10.12 15.60 40.54
CA CYS A 136 9.01 15.99 41.42
C CYS A 136 7.84 16.57 40.62
N ASN A 137 8.08 17.42 39.61
CA ASN A 137 7.04 17.93 38.72
C ASN A 137 6.22 16.78 38.10
N ARG A 138 6.93 15.80 37.53
CA ARG A 138 6.34 14.63 36.89
C ARG A 138 5.55 13.75 37.88
N LEU A 139 6.05 13.52 39.10
CA LEU A 139 5.34 12.74 40.13
C LEU A 139 4.10 13.46 40.67
N HIS A 140 4.16 14.78 40.86
CA HIS A 140 3.00 15.57 41.28
C HIS A 140 1.93 15.61 40.19
N TRP A 141 2.34 15.75 38.92
CA TRP A 141 1.41 15.63 37.78
C TRP A 141 0.74 14.26 37.76
N MET A 142 1.50 13.16 37.91
CA MET A 142 0.89 11.83 38.01
C MET A 142 -0.11 11.77 39.13
N GLN A 143 0.24 12.26 40.33
CA GLN A 143 -0.68 12.20 41.46
C GLN A 143 -1.99 12.96 41.19
N GLN A 144 -1.91 14.10 40.51
CA GLN A 144 -3.10 14.86 40.11
C GLN A 144 -3.91 14.15 39.01
N ALA A 145 -3.25 13.58 38.01
CA ALA A 145 -3.90 12.94 36.87
C ALA A 145 -4.53 11.59 37.24
N TYR A 146 -3.94 10.87 38.20
CA TYR A 146 -4.18 9.46 38.42
C TYR A 146 -4.65 9.09 39.83
N ALA A 147 -4.42 9.97 40.81
CA ALA A 147 -4.86 9.84 42.20
C ALA A 147 -4.54 8.48 42.85
N LEU A 148 -3.25 8.15 42.99
CA LEU A 148 -2.83 6.93 43.68
C LEU A 148 -3.14 7.05 45.18
N MET A 149 -3.79 6.02 45.74
CA MET A 149 -4.25 5.97 47.13
C MET A 149 -3.42 4.98 47.95
N PRO A 150 -3.43 5.06 49.31
CA PRO A 150 -2.72 4.10 50.16
C PRO A 150 -3.10 2.62 49.95
N ALA A 151 -4.31 2.36 49.46
CA ALA A 151 -4.79 1.00 49.14
C ALA A 151 -4.27 0.46 47.79
N ASP A 152 -3.67 1.31 46.95
CA ASP A 152 -3.12 0.91 45.67
C ASP A 152 -1.77 0.22 45.81
N ARG A 153 -1.43 -0.57 44.79
CA ARG A 153 -0.21 -1.40 44.76
C ARG A 153 0.44 -1.24 43.40
N VAL A 154 1.66 -0.71 43.39
CA VAL A 154 2.46 -0.49 42.20
C VAL A 154 3.48 -1.61 42.07
N LEU A 155 3.54 -2.24 40.90
CA LEU A 155 4.55 -3.27 40.61
C LEU A 155 5.83 -2.62 40.10
N GLN A 156 6.93 -2.80 40.84
CA GLN A 156 8.27 -2.46 40.42
C GLN A 156 8.87 -3.65 39.66
N LYS A 157 8.91 -3.54 38.33
CA LYS A 157 9.48 -4.58 37.47
C LYS A 157 10.44 -4.04 36.43
N THR A 158 10.40 -2.74 36.15
CA THR A 158 11.28 -2.13 35.16
C THR A 158 12.71 -2.16 35.69
N PRO A 159 13.74 -2.50 34.88
CA PRO A 159 15.12 -2.42 35.36
C PRO A 159 15.43 -0.99 35.83
N PHE A 160 16.06 -0.86 36.99
CA PHE A 160 16.26 0.44 37.65
C PHE A 160 17.31 1.33 36.97
N SER A 161 18.02 0.78 36.00
CA SER A 161 18.86 1.48 35.02
C SER A 161 18.05 2.31 34.02
N PHE A 162 16.72 2.20 34.02
CA PHE A 162 15.82 3.02 33.21
C PHE A 162 15.01 4.01 34.02
N ASP A 163 14.75 5.16 33.41
CA ASP A 163 14.05 6.28 34.01
C ASP A 163 12.58 5.98 34.34
N VAL A 164 11.90 5.11 33.60
CA VAL A 164 10.54 4.64 33.92
C VAL A 164 10.48 4.01 35.31
N SER A 165 11.52 3.30 35.76
CA SER A 165 11.56 2.70 37.09
C SER A 165 11.44 3.73 38.21
N VAL A 166 11.85 4.97 37.97
CA VAL A 166 11.88 6.05 38.96
C VAL A 166 10.48 6.31 39.51
N TRP A 167 9.46 6.37 38.65
CA TRP A 167 8.10 6.56 39.16
C TRP A 167 7.53 5.29 39.78
N GLU A 168 7.93 4.09 39.31
CA GLU A 168 7.55 2.83 39.97
C GLU A 168 8.02 2.82 41.43
N PHE A 169 9.25 3.31 41.71
CA PHE A 169 9.78 3.41 43.07
C PHE A 169 9.14 4.54 43.87
N PHE A 170 9.20 5.79 43.38
CA PHE A 170 8.97 6.96 44.24
C PHE A 170 7.51 7.39 44.31
N TRP A 171 6.68 7.12 43.29
CA TRP A 171 5.27 7.50 43.32
C TRP A 171 4.49 6.82 44.45
N PRO A 172 4.55 5.48 44.65
CA PRO A 172 3.83 4.84 45.75
C PRO A 172 4.36 5.27 47.12
N LEU A 173 5.68 5.48 47.25
CA LEU A 173 6.30 5.92 48.50
C LEU A 173 5.91 7.36 48.89
N MET A 174 5.62 8.22 47.89
CA MET A 174 5.16 9.59 48.11
C MET A 174 3.72 9.64 48.66
N THR A 175 2.88 8.65 48.32
CA THR A 175 1.43 8.67 48.59
C THR A 175 1.01 7.71 49.70
N GLY A 176 1.92 6.85 50.16
CA GLY A 176 1.63 5.81 51.14
C GLY A 176 1.04 4.53 50.53
N ALA A 177 1.07 4.39 49.20
CA ALA A 177 0.70 3.17 48.50
C ALA A 177 1.77 2.07 48.67
N SER A 178 1.41 0.83 48.37
CA SER A 178 2.36 -0.29 48.48
C SER A 178 3.22 -0.43 47.22
N LEU A 179 4.53 -0.57 47.40
CA LEU A 179 5.47 -0.96 46.37
C LEU A 179 5.69 -2.48 46.43
N VAL A 180 5.34 -3.20 45.36
CA VAL A 180 5.61 -4.63 45.23
C VAL A 180 6.80 -4.80 44.29
N VAL A 181 7.90 -5.36 44.79
CA VAL A 181 9.13 -5.55 44.00
C VAL A 181 9.08 -6.96 43.38
N ALA A 182 9.14 -7.03 42.05
CA ALA A 182 9.25 -8.32 41.35
C ALA A 182 10.59 -8.99 41.68
N ARG A 183 10.61 -10.33 41.72
CA ARG A 183 11.87 -11.09 41.88
C ARG A 183 12.86 -10.72 40.76
N ALA A 184 14.16 -10.87 41.03
CA ALA A 184 15.19 -10.76 39.99
C ALA A 184 14.85 -11.67 38.79
N GLY A 185 15.02 -11.16 37.56
CA GLY A 185 14.60 -11.84 36.33
C GLY A 185 13.08 -11.94 36.10
N GLY A 186 12.24 -11.95 37.13
CA GLY A 186 10.80 -12.25 37.03
C GLY A 186 9.99 -11.39 36.05
N HIS A 187 10.41 -10.16 35.78
CA HIS A 187 9.82 -9.32 34.73
C HIS A 187 9.87 -9.91 33.30
N GLN A 188 10.72 -10.90 33.03
CA GLN A 188 10.84 -11.58 31.73
C GLN A 188 9.88 -12.77 31.58
N ASP A 189 9.18 -13.14 32.65
CA ASP A 189 8.25 -14.28 32.71
C ASP A 189 6.80 -13.76 32.79
N PRO A 190 6.08 -13.72 31.66
CA PRO A 190 4.72 -13.20 31.61
C PRO A 190 3.73 -13.99 32.49
N GLY A 191 3.90 -15.31 32.60
CA GLY A 191 3.08 -16.16 33.46
C GLY A 191 3.29 -15.90 34.96
N TYR A 192 4.55 -15.66 35.37
CA TYR A 192 4.86 -15.16 36.71
C TYR A 192 4.22 -13.80 36.96
N LEU A 193 4.25 -12.88 35.98
CA LEU A 193 3.62 -11.57 36.13
C LEU A 193 2.10 -11.68 36.31
N VAL A 194 1.41 -12.52 35.53
CA VAL A 194 -0.03 -12.79 35.71
C VAL A 194 -0.32 -13.30 37.12
N SER A 195 0.47 -14.28 37.58
CA SER A 195 0.32 -14.87 38.93
C SER A 195 0.58 -13.84 40.03
N LEU A 196 1.66 -13.08 39.92
CA LEU A 196 2.03 -12.04 40.88
C LEU A 196 1.00 -10.91 40.93
N ILE A 197 0.48 -10.48 39.77
CA ILE A 197 -0.57 -9.46 39.68
C ILE A 197 -1.81 -9.91 40.44
N ALA A 198 -2.25 -11.16 40.22
CA ALA A 198 -3.41 -11.73 40.88
C ALA A 198 -3.16 -11.95 42.38
N GLU A 199 -2.03 -12.51 42.79
CA GLU A 199 -1.73 -12.83 44.19
C GLU A 199 -1.48 -11.58 45.04
N GLN A 200 -0.73 -10.62 44.51
CA GLN A 200 -0.38 -9.39 45.21
C GLN A 200 -1.37 -8.26 44.96
N GLN A 201 -2.46 -8.51 44.22
CA GLN A 201 -3.53 -7.56 43.93
C GLN A 201 -2.99 -6.23 43.36
N ILE A 202 -2.09 -6.33 42.38
CA ILE A 202 -1.47 -5.16 41.75
C ILE A 202 -2.55 -4.29 41.09
N THR A 203 -2.47 -2.97 41.27
CA THR A 203 -3.44 -2.02 40.70
C THR A 203 -2.85 -1.17 39.58
N THR A 204 -1.55 -0.91 39.60
CA THR A 204 -0.86 -0.11 38.59
C THR A 204 0.47 -0.75 38.18
N LEU A 205 0.71 -0.83 36.87
CA LEU A 205 1.99 -1.26 36.31
C LEU A 205 2.27 -0.63 34.95
N HIS A 206 3.54 -0.66 34.57
CA HIS A 206 4.06 -0.20 33.28
C HIS A 206 4.29 -1.35 32.31
N PHE A 207 4.14 -1.11 31.01
CA PHE A 207 4.68 -1.95 29.95
C PHE A 207 5.34 -1.11 28.85
N VAL A 208 6.31 -1.71 28.15
CA VAL A 208 6.63 -1.30 26.78
C VAL A 208 5.69 -2.06 25.83
N PRO A 209 5.25 -1.49 24.69
CA PRO A 209 4.34 -2.14 23.75
C PRO A 209 4.70 -3.58 23.38
N SER A 210 5.96 -3.87 23.05
CA SER A 210 6.44 -5.23 22.78
C SER A 210 6.19 -6.22 23.94
N MET A 211 6.42 -5.79 25.18
CA MET A 211 6.17 -6.60 26.38
C MET A 211 4.66 -6.74 26.65
N LEU A 212 3.86 -5.70 26.38
CA LEU A 212 2.41 -5.77 26.51
C LEU A 212 1.82 -6.79 25.55
N GLN A 213 2.31 -6.84 24.31
CA GLN A 213 1.87 -7.81 23.30
C GLN A 213 2.02 -9.25 23.78
N VAL A 214 3.18 -9.58 24.38
CA VAL A 214 3.44 -10.91 24.94
C VAL A 214 2.59 -11.15 26.18
N PHE A 215 2.50 -10.18 27.09
CA PHE A 215 1.67 -10.30 28.28
C PHE A 215 0.20 -10.60 27.94
N LEU A 216 -0.35 -9.98 26.88
CA LEU A 216 -1.73 -10.18 26.44
C LEU A 216 -2.03 -11.57 25.84
N THR A 217 -1.00 -12.36 25.50
CA THR A 217 -1.17 -13.74 25.03
C THR A 217 -1.25 -14.76 26.16
N GLU A 218 -0.91 -14.36 27.39
CA GLU A 218 -0.85 -15.30 28.51
C GLU A 218 -2.24 -15.83 28.93
N PRO A 219 -2.35 -17.14 29.18
CA PRO A 219 -3.54 -17.72 29.82
C PRO A 219 -3.75 -17.17 31.24
N GLY A 220 -5.01 -16.96 31.64
CA GLY A 220 -5.36 -16.57 33.00
C GLY A 220 -5.27 -15.07 33.30
N LEU A 221 -5.09 -14.22 32.28
CA LEU A 221 -5.15 -12.75 32.39
C LEU A 221 -6.43 -12.26 33.07
N GLU A 222 -7.55 -12.94 32.84
CA GLU A 222 -8.84 -12.74 33.50
C GLU A 222 -8.79 -12.78 35.03
N ARG A 223 -7.72 -13.35 35.64
CA ARG A 223 -7.47 -13.32 37.10
C ARG A 223 -6.92 -11.98 37.59
N CYS A 224 -6.42 -11.12 36.71
CA CYS A 224 -5.82 -9.83 37.05
C CYS A 224 -6.86 -8.73 37.33
N THR A 225 -7.91 -9.05 38.09
CA THR A 225 -9.08 -8.19 38.34
C THR A 225 -8.80 -6.95 39.19
N SER A 226 -7.67 -6.93 39.91
CA SER A 226 -7.25 -5.78 40.73
C SER A 226 -6.67 -4.63 39.90
N LEU A 227 -6.32 -4.88 38.64
CA LEU A 227 -5.70 -3.88 37.76
C LEU A 227 -6.68 -2.73 37.51
N LYS A 228 -6.23 -1.51 37.80
CA LYS A 228 -6.97 -0.27 37.52
C LYS A 228 -6.36 0.47 36.35
N ARG A 229 -5.03 0.41 36.21
CA ARG A 229 -4.30 1.16 35.19
C ARG A 229 -3.08 0.43 34.67
N VAL A 230 -2.95 0.44 33.35
CA VAL A 230 -1.75 0.05 32.62
C VAL A 230 -1.20 1.27 31.90
N ILE A 231 0.08 1.56 32.14
CA ILE A 231 0.80 2.64 31.49
C ILE A 231 1.73 2.04 30.44
N CYS A 232 1.67 2.54 29.21
CA CYS A 232 2.57 2.19 28.12
C CYS A 232 3.46 3.37 27.75
N SER A 233 4.76 3.14 27.66
CA SER A 233 5.70 4.11 27.09
C SER A 233 6.99 3.42 26.65
N GLY A 234 7.86 4.16 25.97
CA GLY A 234 9.15 3.66 25.49
C GLY A 234 9.14 3.13 24.06
N GLU A 235 7.98 2.83 23.46
CA GLU A 235 7.84 2.52 22.03
C GLU A 235 6.53 3.12 21.50
N ALA A 236 6.37 3.21 20.17
CA ALA A 236 5.08 3.57 19.59
C ALA A 236 4.06 2.46 19.91
N LEU A 237 2.88 2.84 20.39
CA LEU A 237 1.81 1.90 20.71
C LEU A 237 0.93 1.67 19.46
N PRO A 238 0.93 0.46 18.85
CA PRO A 238 0.08 0.17 17.70
C PRO A 238 -1.41 0.18 18.08
N PHE A 239 -2.26 0.61 17.15
CA PHE A 239 -3.71 0.63 17.36
C PHE A 239 -4.27 -0.78 17.56
N GLU A 240 -3.75 -1.77 16.81
CA GLU A 240 -4.14 -3.18 16.92
C GLU A 240 -3.83 -3.75 18.31
N LEU A 241 -2.73 -3.30 18.92
CA LEU A 241 -2.35 -3.70 20.27
C LEU A 241 -3.26 -3.06 21.33
N GLN A 242 -3.66 -1.80 21.13
CA GLN A 242 -4.69 -1.15 21.95
C GLN A 242 -6.03 -1.91 21.88
N GLU A 243 -6.49 -2.28 20.69
CA GLU A 243 -7.73 -3.04 20.51
C GLU A 243 -7.65 -4.41 21.19
N ARG A 244 -6.51 -5.10 21.01
CA ARG A 244 -6.26 -6.39 21.68
C ARG A 244 -6.29 -6.24 23.20
N PHE A 245 -5.68 -5.19 23.75
CA PHE A 245 -5.71 -4.89 25.18
C PHE A 245 -7.15 -4.78 25.69
N PHE A 246 -7.97 -3.94 25.05
CA PHE A 246 -9.36 -3.75 25.46
C PHE A 246 -10.25 -4.98 25.24
N SER A 247 -9.91 -5.85 24.29
CA SER A 247 -10.63 -7.12 24.09
C SER A 247 -10.39 -8.15 25.21
N ARG A 248 -9.30 -8.00 25.97
CA ARG A 248 -8.86 -8.96 27.00
C ARG A 248 -9.03 -8.43 28.42
N LEU A 249 -8.87 -7.12 28.61
CA LEU A 249 -8.86 -6.47 29.92
C LEU A 249 -9.82 -5.29 29.95
N ASP A 250 -10.53 -5.13 31.07
CA ASP A 250 -11.35 -3.95 31.34
C ASP A 250 -10.62 -3.00 32.31
N VAL A 251 -9.53 -2.41 31.80
CA VAL A 251 -8.56 -1.63 32.57
C VAL A 251 -8.24 -0.34 31.80
N GLU A 252 -7.86 0.74 32.49
CA GLU A 252 -7.41 1.95 31.80
C GLU A 252 -6.04 1.74 31.12
N LEU A 253 -5.94 2.07 29.84
CA LEU A 253 -4.68 2.10 29.10
C LEU A 253 -4.24 3.54 28.82
N HIS A 254 -3.02 3.89 29.22
CA HIS A 254 -2.45 5.22 29.01
C HIS A 254 -1.18 5.11 28.16
N ASN A 255 -1.11 5.83 27.05
CA ASN A 255 0.08 5.95 26.22
C ASN A 255 0.84 7.22 26.63
N LEU A 256 2.04 7.06 27.16
CA LEU A 256 2.91 8.16 27.54
C LEU A 256 4.14 8.21 26.63
N TYR A 257 4.74 9.38 26.53
CA TYR A 257 5.96 9.57 25.76
C TYR A 257 6.90 10.52 26.50
N GLY A 258 8.18 10.14 26.57
CA GLY A 258 9.26 11.08 26.82
C GLY A 258 10.64 10.42 26.67
N PRO A 259 11.67 11.24 26.47
CA PRO A 259 13.06 10.82 26.53
C PRO A 259 13.64 11.02 27.94
N THR A 260 14.73 10.31 28.25
CA THR A 260 15.45 10.42 29.53
C THR A 260 15.97 11.82 29.80
N GLU A 261 16.27 12.59 28.76
CA GLU A 261 16.69 13.99 28.82
C GLU A 261 15.61 14.97 29.27
N ALA A 262 14.37 14.51 29.47
CA ALA A 262 13.25 15.34 29.89
C ALA A 262 12.43 14.72 31.05
N ALA A 263 13.10 14.02 31.96
CA ALA A 263 12.51 13.44 33.18
C ALA A 263 11.34 12.48 32.92
N ILE A 264 11.66 11.36 32.25
CA ILE A 264 10.80 10.18 32.06
C ILE A 264 9.75 10.36 30.95
N ASP A 265 8.54 10.83 31.27
CA ASP A 265 7.47 11.04 30.28
C ASP A 265 7.00 12.50 30.35
N VAL A 266 6.84 13.12 29.18
CA VAL A 266 6.51 14.54 29.00
C VAL A 266 5.15 14.77 28.35
N THR A 267 4.56 13.76 27.72
CA THR A 267 3.19 13.82 27.19
C THR A 267 2.37 12.61 27.62
N SER A 268 1.04 12.79 27.66
CA SER A 268 0.11 11.76 28.10
C SER A 268 -1.15 11.69 27.23
N TRP A 269 -1.51 10.46 26.85
CA TRP A 269 -2.76 10.12 26.18
C TRP A 269 -3.50 9.01 26.92
N ARG A 270 -4.80 9.20 27.19
CA ARG A 270 -5.68 8.12 27.67
C ARG A 270 -6.29 7.44 26.45
N CYS A 271 -5.96 6.16 26.24
CA CYS A 271 -6.51 5.38 25.14
C CYS A 271 -8.03 5.20 25.33
N LYS A 272 -8.76 5.17 24.22
CA LYS A 272 -10.22 5.04 24.21
C LYS A 272 -10.61 3.69 23.61
N ARG A 273 -11.53 3.00 24.28
CA ARG A 273 -12.23 1.84 23.71
C ARG A 273 -13.02 2.32 22.48
N GLU A 274 -13.03 1.53 21.41
CA GLU A 274 -13.75 1.85 20.15
C GLU A 274 -13.32 3.20 19.53
N SER A 275 -12.01 3.49 19.54
CA SER A 275 -11.50 4.66 18.85
C SER A 275 -11.74 4.55 17.33
N GLN A 276 -12.38 5.57 16.76
CA GLN A 276 -12.58 5.71 15.30
C GLN A 276 -11.27 6.02 14.57
N ASP A 277 -10.27 6.49 15.31
CA ASP A 277 -8.93 6.78 14.81
C ASP A 277 -8.05 5.53 14.91
N ARG A 278 -7.42 5.16 13.80
CA ARG A 278 -6.50 4.02 13.71
C ARG A 278 -5.06 4.37 14.10
N ILE A 279 -4.82 5.56 14.65
CA ILE A 279 -3.52 5.99 15.17
C ILE A 279 -3.68 6.27 16.67
N VAL A 280 -2.71 5.82 17.49
CA VAL A 280 -2.65 6.14 18.93
C VAL A 280 -1.69 7.33 19.16
N PRO A 281 -2.20 8.53 19.50
CA PRO A 281 -1.35 9.69 19.77
C PRO A 281 -0.48 9.50 21.01
N ILE A 282 0.58 10.32 21.13
CA ILE A 282 1.36 10.48 22.36
C ILE A 282 0.74 11.52 23.32
N GLY A 283 -0.33 12.18 22.87
CA GLY A 283 -1.22 12.98 23.71
C GLY A 283 -0.75 14.41 23.92
N ARG A 284 -1.01 14.97 25.10
CA ARG A 284 -0.74 16.38 25.40
C ARG A 284 0.40 16.55 26.41
N PRO A 285 1.12 17.69 26.40
CA PRO A 285 2.15 17.97 27.40
C PRO A 285 1.63 17.85 28.83
N ILE A 286 2.44 17.30 29.73
CA ILE A 286 2.15 17.26 31.17
C ILE A 286 2.37 18.62 31.82
N ALA A 287 2.08 18.73 33.12
CA ALA A 287 2.24 20.00 33.85
C ALA A 287 3.66 20.59 33.71
N ASN A 288 3.72 21.91 33.55
CA ASN A 288 4.95 22.71 33.44
C ASN A 288 5.92 22.24 32.33
N THR A 289 5.38 21.66 31.27
CA THR A 289 6.12 21.19 30.09
C THR A 289 5.58 21.85 28.83
N GLN A 290 6.46 22.28 27.94
CA GLN A 290 6.10 22.83 26.64
C GLN A 290 6.63 21.91 25.54
N ILE A 291 5.80 21.63 24.54
CA ILE A 291 6.21 20.89 23.34
C ILE A 291 6.08 21.84 22.15
N TYR A 292 7.19 22.07 21.48
CA TYR A 292 7.24 22.86 20.25
C TYR A 292 7.49 21.92 19.08
N ILE A 293 6.67 22.04 18.03
CA ILE A 293 6.91 21.37 16.75
C ILE A 293 7.47 22.43 15.81
N LEU A 294 8.74 22.32 15.46
CA LEU A 294 9.50 23.36 14.76
C LEU A 294 9.96 22.89 13.38
N ASP A 295 10.11 23.82 12.45
CA ASP A 295 10.79 23.60 11.19
C ASP A 295 12.33 23.69 11.34
N ARG A 296 13.06 23.47 10.24
CA ARG A 296 14.53 23.56 10.20
C ARG A 296 15.10 24.95 10.54
N PHE A 297 14.26 25.98 10.55
CA PHE A 297 14.63 27.36 10.85
C PHE A 297 14.23 27.77 12.27
N MET A 298 13.83 26.82 13.12
CA MET A 298 13.36 27.06 14.49
C MET A 298 12.06 27.86 14.56
N HIS A 299 11.22 27.83 13.52
CA HIS A 299 9.88 28.43 13.57
C HIS A 299 8.81 27.39 13.92
N PRO A 300 7.83 27.71 14.78
CA PRO A 300 6.69 26.84 15.02
C PRO A 300 5.91 26.55 13.73
N VAL A 301 5.64 25.28 13.49
CA VAL A 301 4.80 24.87 12.34
C VAL A 301 3.31 24.97 12.69
N PRO A 302 2.43 25.17 11.71
CA PRO A 302 0.98 25.16 11.94
C PRO A 302 0.48 23.80 12.45
N ILE A 303 -0.67 23.80 13.12
CA ILE A 303 -1.37 22.56 13.52
C ILE A 303 -1.60 21.69 12.27
N GLY A 304 -1.33 20.38 12.39
CA GLY A 304 -1.41 19.40 11.30
C GLY A 304 -0.13 19.24 10.47
N ALA A 305 0.80 20.20 10.55
CA ALA A 305 2.08 20.12 9.85
C ALA A 305 3.10 19.27 10.63
N PRO A 306 3.85 18.37 9.94
CA PRO A 306 4.96 17.68 10.57
C PRO A 306 6.12 18.64 10.82
N GLY A 307 6.82 18.46 11.94
CA GLY A 307 8.07 19.14 12.25
C GLY A 307 8.85 18.39 13.32
N GLU A 308 10.08 18.84 13.59
CA GLU A 308 10.90 18.26 14.65
C GLU A 308 10.35 18.69 16.02
N MET A 309 10.29 17.74 16.95
CA MET A 309 9.78 17.96 18.29
C MET A 309 10.88 18.45 19.25
N TYR A 310 10.59 19.52 19.96
CA TYR A 310 11.44 20.11 21.00
C TYR A 310 10.70 20.19 22.32
N ILE A 311 11.38 19.87 23.41
CA ILE A 311 10.81 19.84 24.76
C ILE A 311 11.39 20.98 25.59
N GLY A 312 10.53 21.85 26.11
CA GLY A 312 10.87 22.90 27.05
C GLY A 312 10.20 22.70 28.41
N GLY A 313 10.60 23.53 29.38
CA GLY A 313 9.99 23.58 30.72
C GLY A 313 10.72 22.77 31.79
N THR A 314 10.03 22.50 32.89
CA THR A 314 10.64 22.02 34.15
C THR A 314 11.26 20.63 34.06
N GLY A 315 10.80 19.79 33.13
CA GLY A 315 11.28 18.41 32.94
C GLY A 315 12.67 18.32 32.30
N VAL A 316 13.14 19.37 31.62
CA VAL A 316 14.42 19.33 30.86
C VAL A 316 15.61 19.11 31.80
N ALA A 317 16.39 18.07 31.53
CA ALA A 317 17.55 17.68 32.32
C ALA A 317 18.66 18.75 32.31
N ARG A 318 19.59 18.66 33.27
CA ARG A 318 20.74 19.58 33.35
C ARG A 318 21.64 19.46 32.12
N GLY A 319 21.74 18.26 31.54
CA GLY A 319 22.56 17.96 30.37
C GLY A 319 23.17 16.57 30.44
N TYR A 320 24.24 16.36 29.68
CA TYR A 320 25.04 15.15 29.73
C TYR A 320 26.29 15.36 30.59
N TYR A 321 26.55 14.44 31.53
CA TYR A 321 27.69 14.50 32.45
C TYR A 321 29.00 14.43 31.66
N ASN A 322 29.95 15.33 31.97
CA ASN A 322 31.25 15.44 31.29
C ASN A 322 31.18 15.48 29.75
N ARG A 323 30.10 16.04 29.19
CA ARG A 323 29.90 16.21 27.74
C ARG A 323 29.29 17.60 27.44
N PRO A 324 30.02 18.70 27.68
CA PRO A 324 29.51 20.06 27.48
C PRO A 324 29.16 20.35 26.01
N GLU A 325 29.94 19.82 25.06
CA GLU A 325 29.70 19.99 23.62
C GLU A 325 28.35 19.38 23.21
N LEU A 326 28.15 18.09 23.51
CA LEU A 326 26.89 17.40 23.24
C LEU A 326 25.71 18.04 24.00
N THR A 327 25.96 18.54 25.22
CA THR A 327 24.95 19.27 25.98
C THR A 327 24.54 20.55 25.25
N SER A 328 25.48 21.34 24.75
CA SER A 328 25.16 22.56 24.00
C SER A 328 24.46 22.29 22.66
N GLU A 329 24.75 21.14 22.03
CA GLU A 329 24.12 20.71 20.79
C GLU A 329 22.65 20.30 20.99
N LYS A 330 22.35 19.54 22.05
CA LYS A 330 21.01 18.99 22.29
C LYS A 330 20.15 19.84 23.21
N PHE A 331 20.74 20.59 24.15
CA PHE A 331 20.05 21.45 25.12
C PHE A 331 20.30 22.92 24.75
N ILE A 332 19.58 23.38 23.74
CA ILE A 332 19.74 24.71 23.16
C ILE A 332 18.99 25.77 23.99
N PRO A 333 19.35 27.07 23.89
CA PRO A 333 18.56 28.14 24.48
C PRO A 333 17.11 28.11 23.98
N ASP A 334 16.13 28.37 24.86
CA ASP A 334 14.72 28.45 24.49
C ASP A 334 14.39 29.87 23.98
N PRO A 335 14.14 30.06 22.66
CA PRO A 335 13.80 31.37 22.11
C PRO A 335 12.34 31.78 22.39
N PHE A 336 11.51 30.87 22.91
CA PHE A 336 10.08 31.10 23.17
C PHE A 336 9.79 31.32 24.66
N GLY A 337 10.72 30.89 25.53
CA GLY A 337 10.61 30.99 26.98
C GLY A 337 10.70 32.44 27.48
N LYS A 338 9.94 32.74 28.54
CA LYS A 338 10.01 34.04 29.25
C LYS A 338 11.04 34.05 30.38
N GLU A 339 11.53 32.89 30.79
CA GLU A 339 12.51 32.75 31.88
C GLU A 339 13.94 32.86 31.35
N ALA A 340 14.75 33.71 31.98
CA ALA A 340 16.16 33.84 31.65
C ALA A 340 16.89 32.50 31.92
N GLY A 341 17.55 31.96 30.89
CA GLY A 341 18.27 30.68 30.98
C GLY A 341 17.42 29.43 30.71
N ALA A 342 16.17 29.58 30.24
CA ALA A 342 15.37 28.46 29.76
C ALA A 342 16.04 27.76 28.56
N ARG A 343 15.84 26.44 28.45
CA ARG A 343 16.42 25.60 27.41
C ARG A 343 15.39 24.66 26.80
N LEU A 344 15.56 24.36 25.51
CA LEU A 344 14.86 23.30 24.81
C LEU A 344 15.77 22.09 24.66
N PHE A 345 15.22 20.90 24.88
CA PHE A 345 15.83 19.66 24.46
C PHE A 345 15.36 19.28 23.05
N LYS A 346 16.31 19.08 22.14
CA LYS A 346 16.10 18.62 20.77
C LYS A 346 15.97 17.09 20.74
N THR A 347 14.78 16.58 20.41
CA THR A 347 14.45 15.15 20.60
C THR A 347 14.97 14.23 19.49
N GLY A 348 15.09 14.74 18.26
CA GLY A 348 15.29 13.92 17.06
C GLY A 348 14.04 13.13 16.65
N ASP A 349 12.87 13.49 17.16
CA ASP A 349 11.59 12.87 16.84
C ASP A 349 10.76 13.79 15.94
N LEU A 350 10.13 13.22 14.91
CA LEU A 350 9.19 13.91 14.03
C LEU A 350 7.79 13.75 14.60
N ALA A 351 7.05 14.85 14.72
CA ALA A 351 5.69 14.83 15.25
C ALA A 351 4.83 15.91 14.60
N ARG A 352 3.52 15.88 14.87
CA ARG A 352 2.61 16.98 14.53
C ARG A 352 1.55 17.17 15.61
N TYR A 353 1.11 18.41 15.77
CA TYR A 353 -0.10 18.70 16.54
C TYR A 353 -1.34 18.34 15.72
N ARG A 354 -2.33 17.73 16.37
CA ARG A 354 -3.69 17.55 15.86
C ARG A 354 -4.54 18.78 16.14
N PRO A 355 -5.67 18.95 15.41
CA PRO A 355 -6.65 19.99 15.70
C PRO A 355 -7.18 19.98 17.13
N ASP A 356 -7.26 18.81 17.76
CA ASP A 356 -7.67 18.65 19.16
C ASP A 356 -6.52 18.89 20.15
N GLY A 357 -5.35 19.32 19.70
CA GLY A 357 -4.18 19.62 20.53
C GLY A 357 -3.41 18.40 21.03
N ALA A 358 -3.82 17.17 20.70
CA ALA A 358 -2.98 16.00 20.93
C ALA A 358 -1.83 15.94 19.91
N ILE A 359 -0.74 15.28 20.27
CA ILE A 359 0.47 15.17 19.45
C ILE A 359 0.54 13.77 18.88
N GLU A 360 0.73 13.68 17.55
CA GLU A 360 1.00 12.43 16.84
C GLU A 360 2.50 12.28 16.65
N PHE A 361 3.01 11.10 17.01
CA PHE A 361 4.38 10.70 16.74
C PHE A 361 4.49 10.11 15.34
N LEU A 362 5.43 10.59 14.53
CA LEU A 362 5.58 10.23 13.11
C LEU A 362 6.88 9.45 12.81
N GLY A 363 7.70 9.19 13.83
CA GLY A 363 8.99 8.50 13.69
C GLY A 363 10.17 9.35 14.11
N ARG A 364 11.38 8.86 13.83
CA ARG A 364 12.65 9.57 14.13
C ARG A 364 13.27 10.15 12.87
N ILE A 365 14.02 11.24 13.05
CA ILE A 365 14.82 11.84 11.98
C ILE A 365 16.27 11.33 11.95
N ASP A 366 16.69 10.63 13.01
CA ASP A 366 18.04 10.09 13.16
C ASP A 366 18.05 8.54 13.23
N TYR A 367 19.25 7.95 13.30
CA TYR A 367 19.47 6.50 13.32
C TYR A 367 19.31 5.85 14.70
N GLN A 368 18.81 6.57 15.70
CA GLN A 368 18.47 5.94 16.98
C GLN A 368 17.24 5.08 16.83
N VAL A 369 17.24 3.96 17.53
CA VAL A 369 16.14 3.01 17.49
C VAL A 369 15.67 2.73 18.91
N LYS A 370 14.37 2.44 19.06
CA LYS A 370 13.81 1.91 20.30
C LYS A 370 13.48 0.44 20.09
N ILE A 371 14.18 -0.43 20.80
CA ILE A 371 13.98 -1.89 20.73
C ILE A 371 13.79 -2.40 22.15
N ARG A 372 12.65 -3.03 22.44
CA ARG A 372 12.28 -3.55 23.77
C ARG A 372 12.33 -2.48 24.86
N GLY A 373 11.98 -1.24 24.51
CA GLY A 373 12.08 -0.06 25.38
C GLY A 373 13.48 0.51 25.57
N PHE A 374 14.53 -0.08 24.97
CA PHE A 374 15.88 0.47 25.02
C PHE A 374 16.09 1.47 23.90
N ARG A 375 16.54 2.68 24.25
CA ARG A 375 17.07 3.64 23.26
C ARG A 375 18.49 3.21 22.91
N ILE A 376 18.67 2.67 21.71
CA ILE A 376 19.93 2.10 21.22
C ILE A 376 20.48 2.99 20.11
N GLU A 377 21.76 3.35 20.26
CA GLU A 377 22.56 3.99 19.24
C GLU A 377 23.31 2.90 18.50
N LEU A 378 22.94 2.65 17.24
CA LEU A 378 23.52 1.56 16.44
C LEU A 378 25.04 1.68 16.31
N GLY A 379 25.54 2.93 16.26
CA GLY A 379 26.97 3.24 16.23
C GLY A 379 27.77 2.74 17.45
N GLU A 380 27.13 2.56 18.62
CA GLU A 380 27.83 2.00 19.79
C GLU A 380 28.25 0.55 19.55
N ILE A 381 27.39 -0.20 18.88
CA ILE A 381 27.62 -1.61 18.54
C ILE A 381 28.65 -1.69 17.39
N GLU A 382 28.54 -0.80 16.40
CA GLU A 382 29.49 -0.69 15.28
C GLU A 382 30.92 -0.41 15.78
N VAL A 383 31.10 0.52 16.72
CA VAL A 383 32.43 0.87 17.27
C VAL A 383 33.09 -0.29 18.00
N VAL A 384 32.32 -1.09 18.76
CA VAL A 384 32.87 -2.27 19.45
C VAL A 384 33.23 -3.35 18.43
N LEU A 385 32.32 -3.68 17.50
CA LEU A 385 32.59 -4.68 16.46
C LEU A 385 33.81 -4.33 15.60
N ALA A 386 34.03 -3.05 15.29
CA ALA A 386 35.18 -2.58 14.53
C ALA A 386 36.53 -2.77 15.26
N GLN A 387 36.53 -3.06 16.57
CA GLN A 387 37.77 -3.36 17.32
C GLN A 387 38.22 -4.81 17.19
N HIS A 388 37.37 -5.70 16.67
CA HIS A 388 37.72 -7.10 16.51
C HIS A 388 38.74 -7.27 15.37
N PRO A 389 39.90 -7.94 15.57
CA PRO A 389 40.97 -8.00 14.56
C PRO A 389 40.58 -8.62 13.21
N ALA A 390 39.50 -9.40 13.20
CA ALA A 390 38.99 -10.07 12.00
C ALA A 390 37.93 -9.26 11.21
N ILE A 391 37.57 -8.04 11.65
CA ILE A 391 36.56 -7.19 11.02
C ILE A 391 37.22 -5.94 10.41
N GLU A 392 36.97 -5.67 9.13
CA GLU A 392 37.42 -4.46 8.42
C GLU A 392 36.37 -3.35 8.46
N GLU A 393 35.12 -3.69 8.12
CA GLU A 393 34.00 -2.76 8.11
C GLU A 393 32.79 -3.36 8.82
N VAL A 394 31.99 -2.52 9.47
CA VAL A 394 30.76 -2.93 10.14
C VAL A 394 29.68 -1.86 10.03
N VAL A 395 28.44 -2.32 9.84
CA VAL A 395 27.25 -1.49 10.03
C VAL A 395 26.18 -2.30 10.76
N VAL A 396 25.48 -1.68 11.70
CA VAL A 396 24.42 -2.32 12.50
C VAL A 396 23.10 -1.63 12.18
N GLU A 397 22.05 -2.41 11.95
CA GLU A 397 20.73 -1.92 11.55
C GLU A 397 19.63 -2.55 12.42
N ALA A 398 18.60 -1.77 12.75
CA ALA A 398 17.38 -2.31 13.33
C ALA A 398 16.39 -2.68 12.24
N ARG A 399 16.16 -3.97 12.05
CA ARG A 399 15.21 -4.48 11.06
C ARG A 399 13.86 -4.80 11.67
N GLU A 400 12.82 -4.60 10.90
CA GLU A 400 11.43 -4.95 11.22
C GLU A 400 10.86 -5.75 10.03
N ASP A 401 11.26 -7.02 9.93
CA ASP A 401 10.84 -7.89 8.83
C ASP A 401 9.38 -8.38 9.05
N THR A 402 8.86 -8.28 10.28
CA THR A 402 7.45 -8.45 10.65
C THR A 402 6.97 -7.23 11.44
N PRO A 403 5.78 -6.65 11.14
CA PRO A 403 5.28 -5.48 11.85
C PRO A 403 5.22 -5.68 13.37
N GLY A 404 5.85 -4.79 14.13
CA GLY A 404 5.95 -4.80 15.59
C GLY A 404 7.14 -5.57 16.16
N ASP A 405 7.92 -6.30 15.36
CA ASP A 405 9.07 -7.08 15.83
C ASP A 405 10.40 -6.50 15.30
N LYS A 406 10.97 -5.57 16.07
CA LYS A 406 12.27 -4.94 15.77
C LYS A 406 13.43 -5.77 16.33
N ARG A 407 14.41 -6.09 15.48
CA ARG A 407 15.63 -6.84 15.85
C ARG A 407 16.91 -6.15 15.36
N LEU A 408 18.00 -6.30 16.10
CA LEU A 408 19.33 -5.79 15.71
C LEU A 408 20.04 -6.79 14.80
N VAL A 409 20.58 -6.31 13.69
CA VAL A 409 21.37 -7.10 12.74
C VAL A 409 22.71 -6.41 12.50
N ALA A 410 23.82 -7.13 12.68
CA ALA A 410 25.16 -6.64 12.35
C ALA A 410 25.61 -7.17 10.99
N TYR A 411 26.08 -6.27 10.15
CA TYR A 411 26.65 -6.55 8.84
C TYR A 411 28.14 -6.31 8.88
N LEU A 412 28.94 -7.31 8.49
CA LEU A 412 30.37 -7.36 8.75
C LEU A 412 31.15 -7.63 7.47
N VAL A 413 32.28 -6.97 7.29
CA VAL A 413 33.26 -7.28 6.23
C VAL A 413 34.52 -7.87 6.88
N PRO A 414 35.01 -9.05 6.47
CA PRO A 414 36.24 -9.65 7.00
C PRO A 414 37.49 -8.79 6.74
N ALA A 415 38.44 -8.81 7.66
CA ALA A 415 39.77 -8.22 7.46
C ALA A 415 40.60 -8.95 6.39
N VAL A 416 41.44 -8.21 5.66
CA VAL A 416 42.34 -8.74 4.62
C VAL A 416 43.15 -9.94 5.15
N GLY A 417 42.98 -11.11 4.52
CA GLY A 417 43.68 -12.35 4.86
C GLY A 417 42.92 -13.27 5.85
N VAL A 418 41.72 -12.88 6.28
CA VAL A 418 40.80 -13.74 7.04
C VAL A 418 39.75 -14.30 6.09
N GLU A 419 39.62 -15.62 6.01
CA GLU A 419 38.55 -16.24 5.23
C GLU A 419 37.21 -16.17 6.00
N THR A 420 36.09 -16.12 5.27
CA THR A 420 34.73 -16.09 5.85
C THR A 420 34.46 -17.28 6.77
N ALA A 421 35.11 -18.42 6.54
CA ALA A 421 35.02 -19.62 7.35
C ALA A 421 35.72 -19.49 8.72
N ASP A 422 36.66 -18.55 8.86
CA ASP A 422 37.41 -18.30 10.11
C ASP A 422 36.68 -17.31 11.04
N LEU A 423 35.66 -16.60 10.54
CA LEU A 423 34.81 -15.68 11.31
C LEU A 423 33.65 -16.43 11.97
N SER A 424 33.91 -16.96 13.18
CA SER A 424 32.87 -17.57 14.00
C SER A 424 31.90 -16.52 14.54
N VAL A 425 30.61 -16.63 14.17
CA VAL A 425 29.51 -15.81 14.72
C VAL A 425 29.43 -15.93 16.24
N GLU A 426 29.72 -17.11 16.79
CA GLU A 426 29.75 -17.34 18.23
C GLU A 426 30.90 -16.57 18.89
N ALA A 427 32.09 -16.55 18.27
CA ALA A 427 33.23 -15.77 18.76
C ALA A 427 32.95 -14.26 18.74
N LEU A 428 32.32 -13.75 17.68
CA LEU A 428 31.92 -12.34 17.57
C LEU A 428 30.85 -11.95 18.61
N ARG A 429 29.88 -12.83 18.83
CA ARG A 429 28.84 -12.64 19.85
C ARG A 429 29.46 -12.63 21.26
N ASN A 430 30.40 -13.53 21.54
CA ASN A 430 31.11 -13.59 22.81
C ASN A 430 31.99 -12.35 23.02
N PHE A 431 32.70 -11.90 21.98
CA PHE A 431 33.45 -10.65 22.00
C PHE A 431 32.57 -9.43 22.34
N LEU A 432 31.37 -9.32 21.74
CA LEU A 432 30.45 -8.25 22.09
C LEU A 432 29.92 -8.35 23.52
N LYS A 433 29.70 -9.57 24.05
CA LYS A 433 29.21 -9.78 25.42
C LYS A 433 30.23 -9.35 26.49
N GLU A 434 31.52 -9.22 26.16
CA GLU A 434 32.54 -8.75 27.10
C GLU A 434 32.36 -7.26 27.46
N THR A 435 31.79 -6.47 26.56
CA THR A 435 31.73 -4.99 26.66
C THR A 435 30.33 -4.40 26.54
N LEU A 436 29.42 -5.05 25.81
CA LEU A 436 28.05 -4.57 25.57
C LEU A 436 27.00 -5.36 26.39
N PRO A 437 25.94 -4.70 26.89
CA PRO A 437 24.80 -5.38 27.48
C PRO A 437 24.08 -6.29 26.48
N SER A 438 23.41 -7.33 26.99
CA SER A 438 22.70 -8.34 26.19
C SER A 438 21.69 -7.77 25.18
N TYR A 439 20.99 -6.68 25.52
CA TYR A 439 20.00 -6.05 24.63
C TYR A 439 20.61 -5.29 23.44
N MET A 440 21.92 -4.99 23.47
CA MET A 440 22.67 -4.39 22.36
C MET A 440 23.31 -5.43 21.45
N ILE A 441 23.30 -6.71 21.85
CA ILE A 441 23.90 -7.77 21.05
C ILE A 441 22.98 -8.06 19.85
N PRO A 442 23.48 -7.95 18.60
CA PRO A 442 22.72 -8.30 17.42
C PRO A 442 22.13 -9.72 17.51
N SER A 443 20.87 -9.88 17.10
CA SER A 443 20.26 -11.21 17.03
C SER A 443 20.82 -12.01 15.85
N ALA A 444 21.26 -11.33 14.79
CA ALA A 444 21.85 -11.93 13.61
C ALA A 444 23.12 -11.18 13.17
N PHE A 445 24.06 -11.93 12.60
CA PHE A 445 25.31 -11.44 12.02
C PHE A 445 25.37 -11.87 10.56
N VAL A 446 25.64 -10.92 9.67
CA VAL A 446 25.60 -11.11 8.22
C VAL A 446 26.97 -10.72 7.67
N ILE A 447 27.74 -11.70 7.22
CA ILE A 447 29.07 -11.45 6.67
C ILE A 447 28.93 -11.14 5.18
N LEU A 448 29.53 -10.03 4.75
CA LEU A 448 29.52 -9.50 3.39
C LEU A 448 30.96 -9.38 2.89
N ASP A 449 31.15 -9.50 1.57
CA ASP A 449 32.45 -9.24 0.96
C ASP A 449 32.82 -7.75 1.02
N THR A 450 31.82 -6.86 0.95
CA THR A 450 31.97 -5.40 1.07
C THR A 450 30.66 -4.78 1.58
N LEU A 451 30.70 -3.67 2.32
CA LEU A 451 29.48 -2.92 2.61
C LEU A 451 28.96 -2.22 1.35
N PRO A 452 27.64 -2.30 1.07
CA PRO A 452 27.07 -1.55 -0.04
C PRO A 452 27.21 -0.05 0.24
N LEU A 453 27.78 0.70 -0.70
CA LEU A 453 27.98 2.15 -0.56
C LEU A 453 27.04 2.93 -1.49
N MET A 454 26.65 4.13 -1.05
CA MET A 454 26.00 5.17 -1.84
C MET A 454 27.03 5.85 -2.76
N PRO A 455 26.61 6.53 -3.84
CA PRO A 455 27.53 7.27 -4.73
C PRO A 455 28.39 8.36 -4.04
N ASN A 456 28.02 8.78 -2.83
CA ASN A 456 28.78 9.73 -2.01
C ASN A 456 29.76 9.05 -1.02
N GLY A 457 29.97 7.74 -1.14
CA GLY A 457 30.88 6.95 -0.31
C GLY A 457 30.36 6.56 1.07
N LYS A 458 29.10 6.89 1.41
CA LYS A 458 28.47 6.46 2.68
C LYS A 458 27.83 5.08 2.55
N VAL A 459 27.77 4.29 3.61
CA VAL A 459 27.09 2.99 3.62
C VAL A 459 25.61 3.14 3.23
N ASN A 460 25.19 2.41 2.22
CA ASN A 460 23.82 2.28 1.74
C ASN A 460 23.08 1.25 2.60
N ARG A 461 22.61 1.69 3.77
CA ARG A 461 21.88 0.85 4.74
C ARG A 461 20.62 0.18 4.16
N MET A 462 19.99 0.79 3.16
CA MET A 462 18.81 0.24 2.46
C MET A 462 19.15 -0.95 1.54
N ALA A 463 20.42 -1.09 1.14
CA ALA A 463 20.91 -2.20 0.32
C ALA A 463 21.49 -3.36 1.14
N LEU A 464 21.43 -3.28 2.48
CA LEU A 464 21.88 -4.36 3.35
C LEU A 464 20.91 -5.56 3.26
N PRO A 465 21.40 -6.78 2.94
CA PRO A 465 20.55 -7.94 2.70
C PRO A 465 19.82 -8.39 3.98
N ALA A 466 18.69 -9.09 3.87
CA ALA A 466 18.06 -9.68 5.06
C ALA A 466 18.94 -10.83 5.62
N PRO A 467 18.98 -11.08 6.94
CA PRO A 467 19.75 -12.19 7.53
C PRO A 467 19.47 -13.56 6.91
N GLU A 468 18.23 -13.79 6.48
CA GLU A 468 17.77 -15.04 5.86
C GLU A 468 18.32 -15.26 4.44
N MET A 469 18.83 -14.21 3.78
CA MET A 469 19.40 -14.30 2.44
C MET A 469 20.84 -14.85 2.43
N ILE A 470 21.55 -14.80 3.56
CA ILE A 470 22.89 -15.39 3.70
C ILE A 470 22.76 -16.61 4.59
N ARG A 471 22.25 -17.71 4.04
CA ARG A 471 22.49 -19.02 4.64
C ARG A 471 23.99 -19.30 4.50
N PRO A 472 24.75 -19.50 5.59
CA PRO A 472 25.92 -20.35 5.48
C PRO A 472 25.42 -21.66 4.88
N LYS A 473 26.13 -22.22 3.88
CA LYS A 473 25.96 -23.64 3.58
C LYS A 473 26.21 -24.36 4.91
N LEU A 474 25.15 -24.83 5.58
CA LEU A 474 25.27 -25.72 6.72
C LEU A 474 25.94 -26.99 6.18
N GLU A 475 27.27 -27.03 6.25
CA GLU A 475 28.08 -28.24 6.08
C GLU A 475 27.93 -29.17 7.29
N VAL A 476 27.12 -28.81 8.29
CA VAL A 476 26.78 -29.68 9.39
C VAL A 476 25.72 -30.68 8.93
N ALA A 477 26.11 -31.94 8.80
CA ALA A 477 25.20 -33.04 8.48
C ALA A 477 24.03 -33.05 9.47
N TYR A 478 22.79 -33.11 8.97
CA TYR A 478 21.58 -33.22 9.79
C TYR A 478 21.71 -34.36 10.81
N VAL A 479 21.69 -34.01 12.10
CA VAL A 479 21.69 -34.98 13.20
C VAL A 479 20.29 -35.01 13.84
N PRO A 480 19.58 -36.16 13.81
CA PRO A 480 18.25 -36.26 14.40
C PRO A 480 18.29 -36.21 15.94
N PRO A 481 17.17 -35.85 16.60
CA PRO A 481 16.99 -35.99 18.04
C PRO A 481 17.35 -37.38 18.56
N ARG A 482 18.06 -37.44 19.68
CA ARG A 482 18.58 -38.68 20.28
C ARG A 482 17.84 -39.09 21.55
N ASN A 483 17.08 -38.18 22.15
CA ASN A 483 16.33 -38.40 23.38
C ASN A 483 14.97 -37.65 23.36
N PRO A 484 14.03 -38.00 24.26
CA PRO A 484 12.68 -37.41 24.27
C PRO A 484 12.64 -35.88 24.47
N THR A 485 13.62 -35.33 25.20
CA THR A 485 13.74 -33.87 25.42
C THR A 485 14.15 -33.17 24.12
N GLU A 486 15.15 -33.72 23.42
CA GLU A 486 15.56 -33.22 22.09
C GLU A 486 14.43 -33.35 21.07
N GLU A 487 13.62 -34.42 21.11
CA GLU A 487 12.47 -34.61 20.21
C GLU A 487 11.39 -33.54 20.41
N LEU A 488 11.05 -33.24 21.68
CA LEU A 488 10.08 -32.21 22.02
C LEU A 488 10.57 -30.81 21.60
N LEU A 489 11.82 -30.48 21.92
CA LEU A 489 12.40 -29.18 21.56
C LEU A 489 12.53 -29.01 20.04
N ALA A 490 12.97 -30.04 19.32
CA ALA A 490 13.01 -30.04 17.86
C ALA A 490 11.63 -29.83 17.25
N LYS A 491 10.60 -30.50 17.78
CA LYS A 491 9.22 -30.37 17.34
C LYS A 491 8.67 -28.96 17.59
N PHE A 492 8.93 -28.37 18.76
CA PHE A 492 8.45 -27.02 19.07
C PHE A 492 9.15 -25.98 18.19
N CYS A 493 10.46 -26.09 18.01
CA CYS A 493 11.20 -25.22 17.09
C CYS A 493 10.67 -25.36 15.66
N ALA A 494 10.48 -26.57 15.15
CA ALA A 494 9.91 -26.82 13.82
C ALA A 494 8.51 -26.18 13.64
N GLN A 495 7.63 -26.35 14.63
CA GLN A 495 6.27 -25.79 14.60
C GLN A 495 6.25 -24.27 14.62
N VAL A 496 7.11 -23.66 15.43
CA VAL A 496 7.14 -22.21 15.63
C VAL A 496 7.85 -21.52 14.46
N LEU A 497 8.91 -22.12 13.92
CA LEU A 497 9.68 -21.58 12.80
C LEU A 497 9.03 -21.92 11.43
N GLY A 498 8.04 -22.81 11.41
CA GLY A 498 7.36 -23.21 10.17
C GLY A 498 8.27 -24.00 9.21
N ILE A 499 9.18 -24.82 9.76
CA ILE A 499 10.16 -25.62 9.01
C ILE A 499 9.98 -27.12 9.28
N ASP A 500 10.28 -27.95 8.27
CA ASP A 500 9.96 -29.39 8.30
C ASP A 500 10.76 -30.20 9.32
N LYS A 501 12.06 -29.91 9.48
CA LYS A 501 12.97 -30.61 10.39
C LYS A 501 14.00 -29.66 10.99
N VAL A 502 14.30 -29.85 12.27
CA VAL A 502 15.39 -29.18 12.99
C VAL A 502 16.34 -30.25 13.52
N GLY A 503 17.60 -30.19 13.12
CA GLY A 503 18.68 -31.02 13.63
C GLY A 503 19.12 -30.56 15.02
N VAL A 504 19.67 -31.48 15.83
CA VAL A 504 19.98 -31.16 17.23
C VAL A 504 21.07 -30.11 17.41
N TYR A 505 21.89 -29.89 16.38
CA TYR A 505 22.97 -28.90 16.35
C TYR A 505 22.61 -27.67 15.51
N ASP A 506 21.39 -27.59 14.99
CA ASP A 506 20.95 -26.41 14.24
C ASP A 506 20.71 -25.27 15.21
N ASN A 507 21.27 -24.10 14.90
CA ASN A 507 21.09 -22.90 15.68
C ASN A 507 19.70 -22.30 15.42
N PHE A 508 18.94 -22.07 16.49
CA PHE A 508 17.57 -21.56 16.44
C PHE A 508 17.45 -20.21 15.71
N PHE A 509 18.40 -19.30 15.88
CA PHE A 509 18.37 -17.96 15.28
C PHE A 509 18.79 -17.99 13.80
N ASP A 510 19.73 -18.87 13.45
CA ASP A 510 20.14 -19.09 12.06
C ASP A 510 19.02 -19.70 11.21
N LEU A 511 18.11 -20.44 11.86
CA LEU A 511 16.90 -21.01 11.26
C LEU A 511 15.74 -20.00 11.11
N GLY A 512 15.98 -18.70 11.33
CA GLY A 512 14.97 -17.66 11.22
C GLY A 512 14.18 -17.43 12.51
N GLY A 513 14.62 -17.98 13.64
CA GLY A 513 14.06 -17.65 14.94
C GLY A 513 14.32 -16.21 15.34
N ALA A 514 13.27 -15.49 15.73
CA ALA A 514 13.38 -14.20 16.42
C ALA A 514 12.83 -14.32 17.85
N SER A 515 12.78 -13.20 18.59
CA SER A 515 12.42 -13.23 20.01
C SER A 515 10.98 -13.65 20.27
N ILE A 516 10.06 -13.35 19.35
CA ILE A 516 8.67 -13.80 19.48
C ILE A 516 8.56 -15.32 19.30
N GLN A 517 9.31 -15.88 18.36
CA GLN A 517 9.42 -17.33 18.15
C GLN A 517 10.12 -18.00 19.33
N SER A 518 11.16 -17.37 19.88
CA SER A 518 11.87 -17.84 21.09
C SER A 518 10.87 -18.02 22.24
N LEU A 519 10.06 -16.98 22.49
CA LEU A 519 9.03 -17.01 23.52
C LEU A 519 8.00 -18.11 23.26
N GLN A 520 7.52 -18.25 22.02
CA GLN A 520 6.57 -19.31 21.67
C GLN A 520 7.12 -20.72 21.86
N VAL A 521 8.40 -20.96 21.51
CA VAL A 521 9.08 -22.24 21.77
C VAL A 521 9.16 -22.52 23.26
N ILE A 522 9.52 -21.51 24.06
CA ILE A 522 9.66 -21.64 25.51
C ILE A 522 8.32 -21.84 26.20
N THR A 523 7.28 -21.12 25.80
CA THR A 523 5.92 -21.33 26.31
C THR A 523 5.48 -22.77 26.06
N LYS A 524 5.65 -23.27 24.82
CA LYS A 524 5.34 -24.67 24.47
C LYS A 524 6.20 -25.68 25.23
N ALA A 525 7.49 -25.40 25.43
CA ALA A 525 8.39 -26.27 26.18
C ALA A 525 8.03 -26.34 27.67
N ASN A 526 7.68 -25.20 28.27
CA ASN A 526 7.23 -25.12 29.67
C ASN A 526 5.86 -25.80 29.88
N GLU A 527 4.92 -25.66 28.94
CA GLU A 527 3.66 -26.42 28.93
C GLU A 527 3.90 -27.93 28.89
N ALA A 528 4.97 -28.37 28.21
CA ALA A 528 5.40 -29.75 28.15
C ALA A 528 6.27 -30.19 29.35
N GLY A 529 6.43 -29.34 30.36
CA GLY A 529 7.18 -29.64 31.58
C GLY A 529 8.70 -29.45 31.50
N LEU A 530 9.23 -28.97 30.36
CA LEU A 530 10.64 -28.62 30.18
C LEU A 530 10.84 -27.19 30.67
N ARG A 531 11.30 -27.03 31.93
CA ARG A 531 11.49 -25.72 32.57
C ARG A 531 12.59 -24.92 31.86
N LEU A 532 12.21 -24.05 30.93
CA LEU A 532 13.10 -23.22 30.14
C LEU A 532 12.75 -21.73 30.29
N THR A 533 13.76 -20.86 30.18
CA THR A 533 13.58 -19.40 30.20
C THR A 533 13.98 -18.79 28.85
N PRO A 534 13.47 -17.60 28.49
CA PRO A 534 13.90 -16.82 27.32
C PRO A 534 15.40 -16.75 27.14
N GLU A 535 16.13 -16.50 28.23
CA GLU A 535 17.57 -16.34 28.25
C GLU A 535 18.29 -17.63 27.87
N LEU A 536 17.83 -18.78 28.36
CA LEU A 536 18.44 -20.08 28.07
C LEU A 536 18.43 -20.41 26.58
N LEU A 537 17.45 -19.92 25.81
CA LEU A 537 17.42 -20.14 24.36
C LEU A 537 18.35 -19.18 23.60
N PHE A 538 18.67 -18.02 24.17
CA PHE A 538 19.73 -17.11 23.66
C PHE A 538 21.14 -17.57 24.07
N GLU A 539 21.27 -18.30 25.16
CA GLU A 539 22.53 -18.85 25.67
C GLU A 539 22.85 -20.21 25.06
N HIS A 540 21.84 -21.08 24.92
CA HIS A 540 21.93 -22.43 24.37
C HIS A 540 21.11 -22.45 23.08
N GLN A 541 21.78 -22.16 21.96
CA GLN A 541 21.09 -21.84 20.71
C GLN A 541 20.77 -23.08 19.89
N THR A 542 21.30 -24.25 20.28
CA THR A 542 21.01 -25.54 19.66
C THR A 542 20.13 -26.41 20.56
N ILE A 543 19.37 -27.33 19.96
CA ILE A 543 18.53 -28.28 20.72
C ILE A 543 19.37 -29.19 21.61
N ALA A 544 20.58 -29.57 21.19
CA ALA A 544 21.50 -30.38 21.98
C ALA A 544 21.92 -29.67 23.27
N GLU A 545 22.21 -28.36 23.20
CA GLU A 545 22.56 -27.56 24.38
C GLU A 545 21.33 -27.29 25.26
N LEU A 546 20.19 -26.95 24.65
CA LEU A 546 18.93 -26.73 25.36
C LEU A 546 18.46 -27.99 26.10
N ALA A 547 18.62 -29.16 25.49
CA ALA A 547 18.22 -30.43 26.10
C ALA A 547 19.06 -30.80 27.34
N VAL A 548 20.31 -30.32 27.42
CA VAL A 548 21.18 -30.52 28.59
C VAL A 548 20.69 -29.70 29.79
N VAL A 549 20.21 -28.49 29.55
CA VAL A 549 19.70 -27.59 30.61
C VAL A 549 18.21 -27.77 30.88
N ALA A 550 17.48 -28.43 29.99
CA ALA A 550 16.07 -28.81 30.15
C ALA A 550 15.92 -30.10 31.00
N ALA A 551 16.03 -29.98 32.32
CA ALA A 551 15.82 -31.11 33.22
C ALA A 551 14.33 -31.53 33.31
N PRO A 552 13.98 -32.82 33.15
CA PRO A 552 12.69 -33.35 33.59
C PRO A 552 12.71 -33.48 35.12
N GLY A 553 11.79 -32.77 35.79
CA GLY A 553 11.78 -32.46 37.22
C GLY A 553 12.23 -33.52 38.24
N GLY A 554 12.94 -33.05 39.27
CA GLY A 554 13.08 -33.79 40.54
C GLY A 554 11.74 -33.88 41.27
N GLY A 555 11.23 -35.11 41.40
CA GLY A 555 10.03 -35.45 42.17
C GLY A 555 9.34 -36.76 41.74
N GLU A 556 10.07 -37.88 41.90
CA GLU A 556 9.65 -39.32 41.96
C GLU A 556 8.98 -40.04 40.75
N LEU A 557 9.48 -41.26 40.49
CA LEU A 557 9.30 -42.10 39.30
C LEU A 557 8.54 -43.41 39.59
N ALA A 558 7.58 -43.72 38.70
CA ALA A 558 7.17 -45.03 38.13
C ALA A 558 6.27 -46.01 38.95
N PRO A 559 5.56 -47.00 38.32
CA PRO A 559 5.25 -47.23 36.88
C PRO A 559 3.78 -47.62 36.51
N ALA A 560 3.46 -47.44 35.22
CA ALA A 560 2.69 -48.26 34.26
C ALA A 560 1.31 -48.90 34.59
N LEU A 561 0.37 -48.72 33.64
CA LEU A 561 -0.70 -49.62 33.09
C LEU A 561 -1.71 -48.71 32.36
N GLY A 562 -2.25 -48.91 31.16
CA GLY A 562 -2.24 -49.93 30.11
C GLY A 562 -3.11 -49.39 28.96
N TRP A 563 -2.97 -49.96 27.76
CA TRP A 563 -3.71 -49.57 26.54
C TRP A 563 -5.21 -49.90 26.61
N SER A 564 -6.06 -49.08 25.97
CA SER A 564 -7.19 -49.59 25.16
C SER A 564 -7.75 -48.54 24.18
N ASP A 565 -7.91 -48.99 22.94
CA ASP A 565 -8.59 -48.41 21.78
C ASP A 565 -9.98 -47.79 22.05
N GLN A 566 -10.37 -46.75 21.29
CA GLN A 566 -11.36 -46.91 20.23
C GLN A 566 -11.53 -45.66 19.33
N SER A 567 -11.71 -45.99 18.06
CA SER A 567 -11.95 -45.21 16.86
C SER A 567 -13.28 -44.46 16.85
N ASP A 568 -13.30 -43.25 16.26
CA ASP A 568 -14.05 -42.96 15.03
C ASP A 568 -13.80 -41.52 14.54
N MET A 569 -13.15 -41.43 13.37
CA MET A 569 -13.04 -40.20 12.56
C MET A 569 -13.92 -40.36 11.32
N PRO A 570 -14.76 -39.38 10.93
CA PRO A 570 -15.29 -39.33 9.57
C PRO A 570 -14.16 -38.93 8.61
N ALA A 571 -13.98 -39.70 7.54
CA ALA A 571 -12.99 -39.45 6.50
C ALA A 571 -13.18 -38.09 5.79
N PRO A 572 -12.10 -37.50 5.26
CA PRO A 572 -12.16 -36.24 4.51
C PRO A 572 -13.00 -36.42 3.24
N GLY A 573 -13.93 -35.50 3.02
CA GLY A 573 -14.70 -35.41 1.79
C GLY A 573 -13.78 -35.30 0.59
N LYS A 574 -13.96 -36.22 -0.36
CA LYS A 574 -13.27 -36.23 -1.66
C LYS A 574 -13.47 -34.87 -2.33
N GLY A 575 -12.37 -34.15 -2.58
CA GLY A 575 -12.37 -33.00 -3.48
C GLY A 575 -12.95 -33.43 -4.82
N VAL A 576 -13.99 -32.72 -5.25
CA VAL A 576 -14.53 -32.87 -6.60
C VAL A 576 -13.45 -32.39 -7.57
N PRO A 577 -12.99 -33.21 -8.53
CA PRO A 577 -12.09 -32.74 -9.56
C PRO A 577 -12.92 -31.86 -10.50
N VAL A 578 -12.74 -30.55 -10.41
CA VAL A 578 -13.28 -29.64 -11.42
C VAL A 578 -12.39 -29.78 -12.65
N SER A 579 -12.87 -30.50 -13.68
CA SER A 579 -12.22 -30.52 -14.98
C SER A 579 -12.44 -29.16 -15.66
N HIS A 580 -11.41 -28.34 -15.73
CA HIS A 580 -11.39 -27.21 -16.66
C HIS A 580 -10.34 -27.50 -17.72
N GLN A 581 -10.81 -27.87 -18.91
CA GLN A 581 -9.98 -27.81 -20.10
C GLN A 581 -9.60 -26.35 -20.33
N PRO A 582 -8.31 -26.04 -20.59
CA PRO A 582 -7.95 -24.73 -21.11
C PRO A 582 -8.80 -24.45 -22.35
N VAL A 583 -9.36 -23.24 -22.46
CA VAL A 583 -10.05 -22.81 -23.68
C VAL A 583 -8.97 -22.71 -24.76
N GLN A 584 -8.70 -23.82 -25.45
CA GLN A 584 -7.92 -23.82 -26.67
C GLN A 584 -8.74 -23.06 -27.72
N THR A 585 -8.45 -21.78 -27.90
CA THR A 585 -8.88 -21.09 -29.12
C THR A 585 -8.08 -21.70 -30.28
N ALA A 586 -8.74 -21.91 -31.41
CA ALA A 586 -8.12 -22.55 -32.56
C ALA A 586 -7.03 -21.68 -33.25
N ARG A 587 -6.84 -20.42 -32.82
CA ARG A 587 -6.05 -19.38 -33.48
C ARG A 587 -4.76 -19.01 -32.72
N GLY A 588 -3.86 -18.29 -33.38
CA GLY A 588 -2.54 -17.90 -32.86
C GLY A 588 -2.61 -16.95 -31.65
N ASN A 589 -1.47 -16.71 -31.02
CA ASN A 589 -1.33 -15.64 -30.01
C ASN A 589 -1.44 -14.26 -30.70
N THR A 590 -1.68 -13.20 -29.94
CA THR A 590 -1.68 -11.81 -30.47
C THR A 590 -0.31 -11.19 -30.24
N ILE A 591 0.32 -10.58 -31.25
CA ILE A 591 1.60 -9.86 -31.12
C ILE A 591 1.42 -8.36 -31.24
N ILE A 592 2.35 -7.63 -30.63
CA ILE A 592 2.58 -6.20 -30.87
C ILE A 592 3.43 -6.07 -32.12
N GLU A 593 2.84 -5.60 -33.22
CA GLU A 593 3.54 -5.39 -34.48
C GLU A 593 4.39 -4.12 -34.45
N SER A 594 3.87 -3.04 -33.87
CA SER A 594 4.59 -1.76 -33.79
C SER A 594 4.20 -1.00 -32.52
N ILE A 595 5.12 -0.16 -32.07
CA ILE A 595 4.94 0.79 -30.97
C ILE A 595 5.37 2.17 -31.45
N GLY A 596 4.55 3.19 -31.16
CA GLY A 596 4.92 4.59 -31.25
C GLY A 596 4.79 5.27 -29.90
N VAL A 597 5.78 6.10 -29.55
CA VAL A 597 5.76 6.90 -28.32
C VAL A 597 6.16 8.33 -28.65
N TYR A 598 5.36 9.28 -28.18
CA TYR A 598 5.70 10.69 -28.21
C TYR A 598 5.92 11.22 -26.80
N LEU A 599 7.11 11.76 -26.54
CA LEU A 599 7.45 12.44 -25.31
C LEU A 599 7.58 13.94 -25.59
N PRO A 600 6.76 14.79 -24.97
CA PRO A 600 6.92 16.23 -25.07
C PRO A 600 8.36 16.68 -24.74
N PRO A 601 8.89 17.69 -25.44
CA PRO A 601 10.29 18.09 -25.30
C PRO A 601 10.58 18.74 -23.95
N LYS A 602 9.60 19.46 -23.37
CA LYS A 602 9.76 20.15 -22.09
C LYS A 602 9.81 19.15 -20.93
N VAL A 603 10.72 19.39 -20.00
CA VAL A 603 10.91 18.62 -18.78
C VAL A 603 10.57 19.54 -17.60
N GLY A 604 9.67 19.08 -16.72
CA GLY A 604 9.31 19.76 -15.48
C GLY A 604 9.84 19.00 -14.27
N SER A 605 10.62 19.69 -13.43
CA SER A 605 11.08 19.16 -12.14
C SER A 605 9.96 19.15 -11.11
N THR A 606 10.04 18.28 -10.10
CA THR A 606 9.05 18.32 -8.99
C THR A 606 9.11 19.69 -8.31
N ARG A 607 10.30 20.26 -8.15
CA ARG A 607 10.48 21.59 -7.56
C ARG A 607 9.69 22.68 -8.28
N GLU A 608 9.72 22.72 -9.61
CA GLU A 608 8.95 23.70 -10.41
C GLU A 608 7.44 23.48 -10.27
N VAL A 609 6.99 22.22 -10.25
CA VAL A 609 5.57 21.88 -10.03
C VAL A 609 5.10 22.39 -8.67
N LEU A 610 5.89 22.20 -7.62
CA LEU A 610 5.54 22.64 -6.26
C LEU A 610 5.56 24.17 -6.11
N GLN A 611 6.41 24.89 -6.86
CA GLN A 611 6.47 26.36 -6.83
C GLN A 611 5.18 27.03 -7.30
N ASN A 612 4.45 26.36 -8.19
CA ASN A 612 3.19 26.88 -8.72
C ASN A 612 1.99 26.57 -7.82
N CYS A 613 2.18 25.84 -6.71
CA CYS A 613 1.11 25.61 -5.74
C CYS A 613 0.77 26.91 -5.00
N GLN A 614 -0.51 27.28 -4.98
CA GLN A 614 -1.01 28.47 -4.28
C GLN A 614 -0.72 28.39 -2.77
N LYS A 615 -0.81 27.19 -2.20
CA LYS A 615 -0.32 26.90 -0.85
C LYS A 615 1.02 26.17 -0.92
N PRO A 616 2.06 26.61 -0.19
CA PRO A 616 3.35 25.96 -0.20
C PRO A 616 3.29 24.49 0.24
N VAL A 617 3.76 23.59 -0.61
CA VAL A 617 3.94 22.17 -0.30
C VAL A 617 5.38 21.97 0.23
N ASN A 618 5.54 21.99 1.56
CA ASN A 618 6.84 22.07 2.23
C ASN A 618 7.49 20.72 2.61
N PHE A 619 7.07 19.61 2.00
CA PHE A 619 7.68 18.28 2.21
C PHE A 619 8.36 17.77 0.93
N PRO A 620 9.36 16.88 1.03
CA PRO A 620 10.14 16.43 -0.12
C PRO A 620 9.36 15.41 -0.96
N LEU A 621 8.44 15.88 -1.81
CA LEU A 621 7.62 15.02 -2.68
C LEU A 621 8.48 14.10 -3.57
N GLU A 622 9.66 14.54 -4.02
CA GLU A 622 10.63 13.71 -4.75
C GLU A 622 11.10 12.49 -3.95
N GLN A 623 11.36 12.65 -2.65
CA GLN A 623 11.82 11.54 -1.80
C GLN A 623 10.70 10.54 -1.52
N LEU A 624 9.47 11.01 -1.41
CA LEU A 624 8.31 10.15 -1.18
C LEU A 624 7.92 9.36 -2.43
N THR A 625 8.03 9.99 -3.60
CA THR A 625 7.52 9.42 -4.86
C THR A 625 8.61 8.80 -5.73
N GLY A 626 9.87 9.17 -5.53
CA GLY A 626 10.98 8.84 -6.43
C GLY A 626 10.96 9.58 -7.77
N ILE A 627 9.99 10.47 -7.97
CA ILE A 627 9.82 11.19 -9.23
C ILE A 627 10.60 12.49 -9.15
N VAL A 628 11.62 12.61 -10.00
CA VAL A 628 12.49 13.80 -10.06
C VAL A 628 11.99 14.76 -11.12
N SER A 629 11.68 14.22 -12.31
CA SER A 629 11.20 14.99 -13.44
C SER A 629 10.09 14.28 -14.20
N ARG A 630 9.30 15.05 -14.95
CA ARG A 630 8.29 14.53 -15.88
C ARG A 630 8.30 15.30 -17.19
N ARG A 631 7.68 14.73 -18.22
CA ARG A 631 7.41 15.45 -19.47
C ARG A 631 6.18 16.34 -19.30
N VAL A 632 6.23 17.51 -19.93
CA VAL A 632 5.17 18.51 -19.89
C VAL A 632 4.87 18.94 -21.32
N ALA A 633 3.62 18.89 -21.73
CA ALA A 633 3.18 19.35 -23.04
C ALA A 633 3.46 20.85 -23.23
N GLY A 634 3.69 21.27 -24.47
CA GLY A 634 3.76 22.70 -24.82
C GLY A 634 2.41 23.40 -24.63
N GLU A 635 2.41 24.74 -24.64
CA GLU A 635 1.19 25.55 -24.43
C GLU A 635 0.09 25.32 -25.49
N THR A 636 0.46 24.77 -26.63
CA THR A 636 -0.44 24.47 -27.76
C THR A 636 -0.60 22.97 -28.02
N GLU A 637 -0.14 22.11 -27.10
CA GLU A 637 -0.25 20.66 -27.21
C GLU A 637 -1.24 20.11 -26.18
N PHE A 638 -2.21 19.34 -26.65
CA PHE A 638 -3.25 18.73 -25.82
C PHE A 638 -3.34 17.22 -26.06
N ALA A 639 -4.28 16.53 -25.39
CA ALA A 639 -4.40 15.07 -25.46
C ALA A 639 -4.43 14.55 -26.92
N ILE A 640 -5.27 15.14 -27.78
CA ILE A 640 -5.34 14.78 -29.21
C ILE A 640 -4.03 14.96 -29.97
N ASP A 641 -3.21 15.96 -29.64
CA ASP A 641 -1.93 16.20 -30.33
C ASP A 641 -0.88 15.15 -29.93
N LEU A 642 -0.84 14.79 -28.65
CA LEU A 642 0.01 13.71 -28.14
C LEU A 642 -0.36 12.39 -28.81
N ALA A 643 -1.67 12.11 -28.94
CA ALA A 643 -2.18 10.93 -29.63
C ALA A 643 -1.80 10.93 -31.12
N LYS A 644 -2.00 12.04 -31.85
CA LYS A 644 -1.61 12.15 -33.26
C LYS A 644 -0.13 11.86 -33.47
N LYS A 645 0.75 12.45 -32.64
CA LYS A 645 2.19 12.24 -32.76
C LYS A 645 2.60 10.80 -32.45
N ALA A 646 1.97 10.17 -31.46
CA ALA A 646 2.20 8.76 -31.17
C ALA A 646 1.73 7.84 -32.31
N VAL A 647 0.58 8.11 -32.92
CA VAL A 647 0.08 7.37 -34.10
C VAL A 647 1.02 7.52 -35.29
N ALA A 648 1.44 8.75 -35.60
CA ALA A 648 2.38 9.00 -36.68
C ALA A 648 3.69 8.21 -36.47
N ASN A 649 4.24 8.23 -35.25
CA ASN A 649 5.44 7.48 -34.92
C ASN A 649 5.22 5.95 -35.00
N CYS A 650 4.07 5.45 -34.55
CA CYS A 650 3.73 4.02 -34.62
C CYS A 650 3.59 3.54 -36.06
N LEU A 651 2.94 4.33 -36.91
CA LEU A 651 2.81 4.05 -38.34
C LEU A 651 4.16 4.13 -39.06
N GLU A 652 5.02 5.08 -38.72
CA GLU A 652 6.38 5.17 -39.29
C GLU A 652 7.22 3.92 -38.97
N ASN A 653 7.07 3.39 -37.76
CA ASN A 653 7.74 2.16 -37.29
C ASN A 653 7.10 0.85 -37.80
N SER A 654 5.92 0.93 -38.43
CA SER A 654 5.14 -0.24 -38.87
C SER A 654 5.32 -0.53 -40.34
N LYS A 655 5.15 -1.80 -40.74
CA LYS A 655 5.05 -2.18 -42.16
C LYS A 655 3.69 -1.84 -42.81
N TYR A 656 2.72 -1.40 -42.00
CA TYR A 656 1.34 -1.12 -42.42
C TYR A 656 1.04 0.37 -42.63
N GLY A 657 0.03 0.65 -43.45
CA GLY A 657 -0.57 1.97 -43.62
C GLY A 657 -1.90 2.12 -42.84
N PRO A 658 -2.46 3.33 -42.73
CA PRO A 658 -3.76 3.57 -42.12
C PRO A 658 -4.90 2.71 -42.70
N GLU A 659 -4.85 2.39 -43.98
CA GLU A 659 -5.83 1.58 -44.69
C GLU A 659 -5.83 0.09 -44.28
N ASP A 660 -4.79 -0.37 -43.60
CA ASP A 660 -4.64 -1.76 -43.15
C ASP A 660 -5.19 -2.01 -41.73
N ILE A 661 -5.53 -0.94 -41.01
CA ILE A 661 -6.08 -1.01 -39.65
C ILE A 661 -7.59 -1.21 -39.72
N ASP A 662 -8.07 -2.30 -39.12
CA ASP A 662 -9.49 -2.67 -39.14
C ASP A 662 -10.23 -2.20 -37.87
N LEU A 663 -9.51 -1.90 -36.77
CA LEU A 663 -10.05 -1.37 -35.52
C LEU A 663 -9.08 -0.36 -34.89
N LEU A 664 -9.57 0.78 -34.41
CA LEU A 664 -8.80 1.76 -33.67
C LEU A 664 -9.54 2.14 -32.38
N ILE A 665 -8.92 1.87 -31.23
CA ILE A 665 -9.45 2.21 -29.90
C ILE A 665 -8.56 3.26 -29.24
N CYS A 666 -9.15 4.37 -28.79
CA CYS A 666 -8.44 5.37 -27.98
C CYS A 666 -8.76 5.20 -26.49
N ALA A 667 -7.78 5.46 -25.62
CA ALA A 667 -7.88 5.20 -24.19
C ALA A 667 -7.41 6.37 -23.31
N ASN A 668 -7.71 7.60 -23.74
CA ASN A 668 -7.32 8.83 -23.05
C ASN A 668 -8.07 8.99 -21.72
N ILE A 669 -7.40 9.43 -20.67
CA ILE A 669 -8.06 9.69 -19.38
C ILE A 669 -8.98 10.92 -19.46
N SER A 670 -8.44 12.11 -19.69
CA SER A 670 -9.22 13.35 -19.51
C SER A 670 -9.77 13.97 -20.79
N ARG A 671 -9.24 13.60 -21.98
CA ARG A 671 -9.61 14.20 -23.28
C ARG A 671 -9.63 15.74 -23.26
N CYS A 672 -8.76 16.35 -22.47
CA CYS A 672 -8.57 17.80 -22.50
C CYS A 672 -7.78 18.14 -23.77
N ASP A 673 -8.50 18.63 -24.78
CA ASP A 673 -8.07 18.76 -26.17
C ASP A 673 -7.90 20.21 -26.63
N GLY A 674 -8.08 21.17 -25.72
CA GLY A 674 -7.95 22.57 -26.02
C GLY A 674 -7.75 23.44 -24.78
N PRO A 675 -7.50 24.75 -25.00
CA PRO A 675 -7.26 25.70 -23.92
C PRO A 675 -8.49 25.87 -23.02
N ASN A 676 -8.31 26.51 -21.86
CA ASN A 676 -9.38 26.79 -20.89
C ASN A 676 -10.11 25.52 -20.39
N PHE A 677 -9.36 24.42 -20.22
CA PHE A 677 -9.91 23.14 -19.75
C PHE A 677 -11.01 22.58 -20.66
N HIS A 678 -10.85 22.74 -21.98
CA HIS A 678 -11.77 22.17 -22.97
C HIS A 678 -11.62 20.64 -22.98
N VAL A 679 -12.55 19.93 -22.33
CA VAL A 679 -12.66 18.47 -22.35
C VAL A 679 -13.68 18.08 -23.40
N SER A 680 -13.23 17.38 -24.46
CA SER A 680 -14.08 16.94 -25.55
C SER A 680 -14.68 15.57 -25.24
N PHE A 681 -16.01 15.47 -25.30
CA PHE A 681 -16.72 14.19 -25.25
C PHE A 681 -16.97 13.67 -26.66
N GLU A 682 -17.44 14.56 -27.55
CA GLU A 682 -17.82 14.26 -28.91
C GLU A 682 -17.35 15.35 -29.90
N PRO A 683 -16.92 15.00 -31.13
CA PRO A 683 -16.60 13.65 -31.57
C PRO A 683 -15.42 13.07 -30.79
N SER A 684 -15.44 11.75 -30.57
CA SER A 684 -14.42 11.03 -29.82
C SER A 684 -13.00 11.19 -30.42
N THR A 685 -11.96 10.87 -29.63
CA THR A 685 -10.56 10.97 -30.06
C THR A 685 -10.31 10.07 -31.27
N SER A 686 -10.82 8.84 -31.23
CA SER A 686 -10.63 7.85 -32.28
C SER A 686 -11.28 8.27 -33.61
N VAL A 687 -12.45 8.93 -33.58
CA VAL A 687 -13.10 9.50 -34.77
C VAL A 687 -12.27 10.62 -35.38
N ARG A 688 -11.72 11.53 -34.57
CA ARG A 688 -10.84 12.60 -35.07
C ARG A 688 -9.52 12.06 -35.63
N LEU A 689 -8.95 11.02 -35.02
CA LEU A 689 -7.77 10.33 -35.58
C LEU A 689 -8.10 9.60 -36.88
N LYS A 690 -9.28 8.98 -36.99
CA LYS A 690 -9.79 8.38 -38.23
C LYS A 690 -9.78 9.38 -39.37
N GLN A 691 -10.30 10.58 -39.14
CA GLN A 691 -10.29 11.67 -40.10
C GLN A 691 -8.87 12.12 -40.46
N HIS A 692 -8.04 12.36 -39.45
CA HIS A 692 -6.73 12.97 -39.63
C HIS A 692 -5.76 12.08 -40.43
N PHE A 693 -5.76 10.77 -40.16
CA PHE A 693 -4.85 9.82 -40.80
C PHE A 693 -5.48 9.04 -41.96
N GLY A 694 -6.80 9.16 -42.18
CA GLY A 694 -7.49 8.43 -43.23
C GLY A 694 -7.61 6.93 -42.95
N PHE A 695 -7.95 6.53 -41.71
CA PHE A 695 -8.21 5.14 -41.35
C PHE A 695 -9.54 4.65 -41.94
N THR A 696 -9.64 4.53 -43.27
CA THR A 696 -10.91 4.32 -44.00
C THR A 696 -11.67 3.09 -43.52
N ASN A 697 -10.95 1.99 -43.23
CA ASN A 697 -11.52 0.69 -42.88
C ASN A 697 -11.73 0.48 -41.38
N ALA A 698 -11.17 1.33 -40.53
CA ALA A 698 -11.17 1.09 -39.09
C ALA A 698 -12.55 1.32 -38.47
N LEU A 699 -13.07 0.34 -37.74
CA LEU A 699 -14.04 0.57 -36.68
C LEU A 699 -13.37 1.44 -35.60
N VAL A 700 -14.04 2.48 -35.12
CA VAL A 700 -13.48 3.36 -34.08
C VAL A 700 -14.44 3.63 -32.94
N PHE A 701 -13.90 3.66 -31.72
CA PHE A 701 -14.55 4.13 -30.49
C PHE A 701 -13.49 4.38 -29.41
N ASP A 702 -13.84 5.15 -28.39
CA ASP A 702 -12.96 5.42 -27.24
C ASP A 702 -13.37 4.54 -26.05
N VAL A 703 -12.41 4.22 -25.18
CA VAL A 703 -12.64 3.55 -23.89
C VAL A 703 -12.03 4.36 -22.75
N SER A 704 -12.60 4.25 -21.55
CA SER A 704 -11.92 4.67 -20.31
C SER A 704 -11.94 3.55 -19.30
N ASN A 705 -10.78 3.37 -18.65
CA ASN A 705 -10.64 2.53 -17.47
C ASN A 705 -9.47 3.04 -16.61
N ALA A 706 -9.44 4.36 -16.39
CA ALA A 706 -8.36 5.02 -15.65
C ALA A 706 -6.97 4.66 -16.24
N CYS A 707 -5.96 4.53 -15.37
CA CYS A 707 -4.61 4.09 -15.72
C CYS A 707 -4.51 2.69 -16.40
N THR A 708 -5.60 1.92 -16.51
CA THR A 708 -5.63 0.64 -17.25
C THR A 708 -6.21 0.75 -18.66
N GLY A 709 -6.55 1.94 -19.13
CA GLY A 709 -7.25 2.17 -20.40
C GLY A 709 -6.61 1.48 -21.61
N MET A 710 -5.28 1.57 -21.80
CA MET A 710 -4.63 0.94 -22.94
C MET A 710 -4.70 -0.58 -22.85
N PHE A 711 -4.55 -1.17 -21.66
CA PHE A 711 -4.70 -2.62 -21.50
C PHE A 711 -6.14 -3.09 -21.69
N THR A 712 -7.12 -2.28 -21.30
CA THR A 712 -8.53 -2.49 -21.64
C THR A 712 -8.69 -2.56 -23.16
N ALA A 713 -8.13 -1.60 -23.89
CA ALA A 713 -8.17 -1.59 -25.35
C ALA A 713 -7.41 -2.77 -25.98
N LEU A 714 -6.23 -3.14 -25.46
CA LEU A 714 -5.48 -4.32 -25.91
C LEU A 714 -6.31 -5.60 -25.73
N PHE A 715 -7.06 -5.71 -24.62
CA PHE A 715 -7.89 -6.87 -24.33
C PHE A 715 -9.09 -6.99 -25.29
N ILE A 716 -9.70 -5.87 -25.66
CA ILE A 716 -10.77 -5.83 -26.67
C ILE A 716 -10.21 -6.19 -28.05
N VAL A 717 -9.07 -5.62 -28.45
CA VAL A 717 -8.43 -5.94 -29.74
C VAL A 717 -8.02 -7.41 -29.81
N ASP A 718 -7.44 -7.98 -28.73
CA ASP A 718 -7.11 -9.41 -28.62
C ASP A 718 -8.36 -10.28 -28.82
N ALA A 719 -9.50 -9.90 -28.22
CA ALA A 719 -10.75 -10.60 -28.40
C ALA A 719 -11.23 -10.53 -29.87
N PHE A 720 -11.17 -9.36 -30.50
CA PHE A 720 -11.61 -9.18 -31.88
C PHE A 720 -10.74 -9.96 -32.88
N LEU A 721 -9.42 -10.00 -32.66
CA LEU A 721 -8.48 -10.81 -33.44
C LEU A 721 -8.80 -12.31 -33.28
N LYS A 722 -8.98 -12.78 -32.04
CA LYS A 722 -9.28 -14.19 -31.75
C LYS A 722 -10.64 -14.65 -32.25
N ALA A 723 -11.65 -13.77 -32.21
CA ALA A 723 -12.95 -14.00 -32.82
C ALA A 723 -12.89 -13.94 -34.36
N GLY A 724 -11.82 -13.38 -34.93
CA GLY A 724 -11.65 -13.24 -36.38
C GLY A 724 -12.40 -12.07 -37.00
N LEU A 725 -12.84 -11.12 -36.17
CA LEU A 725 -13.56 -9.92 -36.58
C LEU A 725 -12.64 -8.92 -37.28
N ILE A 726 -11.35 -8.92 -36.94
CA ILE A 726 -10.34 -8.01 -37.49
C ILE A 726 -9.03 -8.74 -37.79
N ARG A 727 -8.13 -8.10 -38.56
CA ARG A 727 -6.74 -8.56 -38.78
C ARG A 727 -5.73 -7.77 -37.98
N ARG A 728 -5.95 -6.47 -37.89
CA ARG A 728 -5.12 -5.56 -37.12
C ARG A 728 -5.98 -4.58 -36.34
N GLY A 729 -5.61 -4.39 -35.08
CA GLY A 729 -6.17 -3.32 -34.26
C GLY A 729 -5.07 -2.36 -33.84
N MET A 730 -5.41 -1.08 -33.72
CA MET A 730 -4.55 -0.05 -33.16
C MET A 730 -5.13 0.43 -31.82
N VAL A 731 -4.27 0.53 -30.81
CA VAL A 731 -4.59 1.12 -29.51
C VAL A 731 -3.81 2.41 -29.35
N VAL A 732 -4.47 3.49 -28.94
CA VAL A 732 -3.85 4.82 -28.83
C VAL A 732 -4.21 5.47 -27.51
N SER A 733 -3.27 6.20 -26.91
CA SER A 733 -3.57 7.16 -25.86
C SER A 733 -2.69 8.42 -26.01
N GLY A 734 -3.29 9.58 -25.75
CA GLY A 734 -2.63 10.86 -25.53
C GLY A 734 -2.96 11.37 -24.13
N GLU A 735 -2.02 11.24 -23.20
CA GLU A 735 -2.17 11.64 -21.81
C GLU A 735 -1.70 13.08 -21.63
N TYR A 736 -2.67 14.01 -21.58
CA TYR A 736 -2.46 15.40 -21.20
C TYR A 736 -3.00 15.60 -19.77
N ILE A 737 -2.12 15.38 -18.79
CA ILE A 737 -2.45 15.38 -17.37
C ILE A 737 -2.07 16.72 -16.72
N THR A 738 -1.29 17.57 -17.43
CA THR A 738 -0.97 18.95 -17.03
C THR A 738 -2.18 19.73 -16.52
N HIS A 739 -3.37 19.55 -17.08
CA HIS A 739 -4.58 20.21 -16.58
C HIS A 739 -4.97 19.81 -15.13
N LEU A 740 -4.81 18.53 -14.73
CA LEU A 740 -5.04 18.08 -13.34
C LEU A 740 -4.01 18.69 -12.39
N ILE A 741 -2.76 18.81 -12.85
CA ILE A 741 -1.68 19.47 -12.09
C ILE A 741 -2.05 20.94 -11.84
N GLN A 742 -2.47 21.65 -12.89
CA GLN A 742 -2.81 23.08 -12.82
C GLN A 742 -3.99 23.34 -11.88
N THR A 743 -5.00 22.47 -11.88
CA THR A 743 -6.13 22.54 -10.95
C THR A 743 -5.68 22.20 -9.52
N ALA A 744 -4.94 21.10 -9.33
CA ALA A 744 -4.45 20.70 -8.01
C ALA A 744 -3.54 21.76 -7.37
N GLN A 745 -2.68 22.42 -8.14
CA GLN A 745 -1.80 23.49 -7.66
C GLN A 745 -2.58 24.64 -7.00
N LYS A 746 -3.78 24.95 -7.49
CA LYS A 746 -4.63 26.00 -6.92
C LYS A 746 -5.42 25.51 -5.73
N GLU A 747 -5.85 24.25 -5.79
CA GLU A 747 -6.83 23.73 -4.85
C GLU A 747 -6.25 22.97 -3.66
N ILE A 748 -4.99 22.52 -3.70
CA ILE A 748 -4.38 21.79 -2.57
C ILE A 748 -4.44 22.65 -1.31
N GLU A 749 -5.05 22.09 -0.26
CA GLU A 749 -5.34 22.84 0.96
C GLU A 749 -4.36 22.57 2.10
N GLY A 750 -3.64 21.45 2.07
CA GLY A 750 -2.72 21.02 3.13
C GLY A 750 -1.84 19.81 2.78
N TYR A 751 -1.07 19.36 3.78
CA TYR A 751 0.02 18.39 3.62
C TYR A 751 -0.38 16.94 3.36
N MET A 752 -1.65 16.57 3.57
CA MET A 752 -2.20 15.23 3.31
C MET A 752 -3.40 15.30 2.37
N ASP A 753 -3.45 16.34 1.55
CA ASP A 753 -4.52 16.51 0.58
C ASP A 753 -4.45 15.40 -0.48
N SER A 754 -5.57 14.73 -0.73
CA SER A 754 -5.65 13.61 -1.68
C SER A 754 -5.34 14.05 -3.12
N ARG A 755 -5.37 15.36 -3.41
CA ARG A 755 -4.99 15.96 -4.70
C ARG A 755 -3.47 16.00 -4.93
N LEU A 756 -2.65 15.70 -3.92
CA LEU A 756 -1.19 15.68 -4.06
C LEU A 756 -0.70 14.66 -5.10
N ALA A 757 -1.44 13.57 -5.31
CA ALA A 757 -1.13 12.59 -6.33
C ALA A 757 -1.16 13.19 -7.75
N CYS A 758 -1.99 14.21 -8.00
CA CYS A 758 -2.00 14.93 -9.27
C CYS A 758 -0.66 15.56 -9.60
N LEU A 759 0.17 15.89 -8.60
CA LEU A 759 1.48 16.53 -8.83
C LEU A 759 2.56 15.54 -9.32
N THR A 760 2.25 14.24 -9.36
CA THR A 760 3.20 13.16 -9.67
C THR A 760 3.15 12.70 -11.13
N VAL A 761 2.21 13.20 -11.90
CA VAL A 761 1.90 12.75 -13.26
C VAL A 761 2.69 13.49 -14.33
N GLY A 762 2.81 12.88 -15.51
CA GLY A 762 3.49 13.46 -16.67
C GLY A 762 2.73 13.23 -17.98
N ASP A 763 3.03 14.05 -18.98
CA ASP A 763 2.35 13.99 -20.27
C ASP A 763 3.08 13.07 -21.27
N ALA A 764 2.35 12.25 -22.02
CA ALA A 764 2.91 11.39 -23.07
C ALA A 764 1.84 10.92 -24.07
N GLY A 765 2.27 10.61 -25.29
CA GLY A 765 1.46 9.85 -26.25
C GLY A 765 2.03 8.46 -26.48
N ALA A 766 1.16 7.45 -26.61
CA ALA A 766 1.54 6.10 -27.01
C ALA A 766 0.54 5.48 -27.99
N ALA A 767 1.03 4.66 -28.91
CA ALA A 767 0.22 3.89 -29.85
C ALA A 767 0.81 2.50 -30.11
N ILE A 768 -0.03 1.49 -30.24
CA ILE A 768 0.34 0.09 -30.47
C ILE A 768 -0.47 -0.45 -31.64
N ILE A 769 0.17 -1.14 -32.58
CA ILE A 769 -0.51 -1.99 -33.58
C ILE A 769 -0.42 -3.44 -33.12
N LEU A 770 -1.54 -4.15 -33.12
CA LEU A 770 -1.67 -5.57 -32.79
C LEU A 770 -2.08 -6.37 -34.02
N GLU A 771 -1.54 -7.57 -34.16
CA GLU A 771 -1.97 -8.55 -35.17
C GLU A 771 -1.89 -9.98 -34.65
N GLU A 772 -2.47 -10.94 -35.37
CA GLU A 772 -2.32 -12.36 -35.05
C GLU A 772 -0.89 -12.82 -35.35
N ALA A 773 -0.28 -13.53 -34.39
CA ALA A 773 1.05 -14.06 -34.51
C ALA A 773 1.13 -15.11 -35.63
N PRO A 774 2.25 -15.17 -36.39
CA PRO A 774 2.46 -16.22 -37.40
C PRO A 774 2.45 -17.63 -36.83
N ASN A 775 2.73 -17.78 -35.52
CA ASN A 775 2.76 -19.03 -34.78
C ASN A 775 2.34 -18.80 -33.31
N ARG A 776 2.19 -19.88 -32.53
CA ARG A 776 1.77 -19.82 -31.11
C ARG A 776 2.91 -19.62 -30.10
N LYS A 777 4.12 -19.25 -30.53
CA LYS A 777 5.29 -19.15 -29.64
C LYS A 777 5.54 -17.75 -29.11
N VAL A 778 5.17 -16.72 -29.88
CA VAL A 778 5.41 -15.31 -29.55
C VAL A 778 4.07 -14.60 -29.27
N GLY A 779 4.10 -13.42 -28.67
CA GLY A 779 2.91 -12.63 -28.37
C GLY A 779 2.29 -12.91 -26.99
N PHE A 780 1.07 -12.44 -26.79
CA PHE A 780 0.28 -12.64 -25.58
C PHE A 780 -0.18 -14.09 -25.45
N HIS A 781 0.36 -14.79 -24.46
CA HIS A 781 -0.09 -16.13 -24.04
C HIS A 781 -1.32 -16.04 -23.15
N GLU A 782 -1.33 -15.06 -22.26
CA GLU A 782 -2.46 -14.73 -21.39
C GLU A 782 -2.59 -13.21 -21.31
N LEU A 783 -3.84 -12.75 -21.20
CA LEU A 783 -4.19 -11.36 -20.93
C LEU A 783 -5.58 -11.37 -20.28
N GLU A 784 -5.63 -11.02 -19.01
CA GLU A 784 -6.86 -11.00 -18.21
C GLU A 784 -6.90 -9.78 -17.30
N LEU A 785 -8.11 -9.23 -17.13
CA LEU A 785 -8.40 -8.05 -16.33
C LEU A 785 -9.71 -8.29 -15.56
N TYR A 786 -9.82 -7.75 -14.35
CA TYR A 786 -11.09 -7.66 -13.64
C TYR A 786 -11.11 -6.47 -12.67
N THR A 787 -12.31 -6.12 -12.19
CA THR A 787 -12.54 -4.91 -11.38
C THR A 787 -12.93 -5.28 -9.96
N LEU A 788 -12.30 -4.66 -8.96
CA LEU A 788 -12.59 -4.85 -7.55
C LEU A 788 -13.68 -3.87 -7.11
N GLY A 789 -14.94 -4.29 -7.19
CA GLY A 789 -16.10 -3.44 -6.94
C GLY A 789 -16.11 -2.78 -5.57
N ARG A 790 -15.46 -3.35 -4.54
CA ARG A 790 -15.40 -2.77 -3.20
C ARG A 790 -14.60 -1.47 -3.08
N TYR A 791 -13.66 -1.24 -3.99
CA TYR A 791 -12.64 -0.18 -3.85
C TYR A 791 -12.79 0.93 -4.91
N TYR A 792 -13.95 1.00 -5.57
CA TYR A 792 -14.22 1.96 -6.65
C TYR A 792 -14.07 3.43 -6.21
N ASP A 793 -14.32 3.74 -4.94
CA ASP A 793 -14.33 5.10 -4.39
C ASP A 793 -12.93 5.59 -3.94
N TYR A 794 -11.89 4.76 -4.05
CA TYR A 794 -10.54 5.13 -3.60
C TYR A 794 -9.83 6.12 -4.52
N CYS A 795 -10.30 6.30 -5.74
CA CYS A 795 -9.81 7.33 -6.65
C CYS A 795 -10.93 7.83 -7.53
N ILE A 796 -11.23 9.13 -7.43
CA ILE A 796 -12.32 9.79 -8.14
C ILE A 796 -11.79 11.04 -8.84
N ALA A 797 -12.11 11.22 -10.12
CA ALA A 797 -11.77 12.38 -10.93
C ALA A 797 -13.04 13.04 -11.49
N ARG A 798 -13.21 14.32 -11.17
CA ARG A 798 -14.39 15.12 -11.55
C ARG A 798 -14.02 16.54 -11.95
N ALA A 799 -14.92 17.23 -12.65
CA ALA A 799 -14.76 18.66 -12.91
C ALA A 799 -14.74 19.42 -11.58
N THR A 800 -13.92 20.47 -11.47
CA THR A 800 -13.94 21.33 -10.27
C THR A 800 -15.10 22.31 -10.32
N GLU A 801 -15.62 22.65 -9.14
CA GLU A 801 -16.66 23.66 -8.93
C GLU A 801 -16.07 25.06 -8.65
N GLN A 802 -14.74 25.22 -8.78
CA GLN A 802 -14.05 26.49 -8.53
C GLN A 802 -14.10 27.47 -9.71
N GLU A 803 -13.98 28.77 -9.44
CA GLU A 803 -14.07 29.84 -10.46
C GLU A 803 -13.05 29.71 -11.61
N HIS A 804 -11.87 29.14 -11.34
CA HIS A 804 -10.85 28.92 -12.36
C HIS A 804 -11.10 27.71 -13.26
N GLY A 805 -12.06 26.85 -12.88
CA GLY A 805 -12.41 25.62 -13.59
C GLY A 805 -11.31 24.56 -13.68
N GLY A 806 -11.56 23.52 -14.50
CA GLY A 806 -10.68 22.39 -14.71
C GLY A 806 -11.21 21.07 -14.15
N ALA A 807 -10.30 20.13 -13.92
CA ALA A 807 -10.61 18.79 -13.41
C ALA A 807 -9.69 18.45 -12.25
N ILE A 808 -10.22 17.74 -11.26
CA ILE A 808 -9.47 17.39 -10.08
C ILE A 808 -9.66 15.91 -9.77
N MET A 809 -8.57 15.27 -9.37
CA MET A 809 -8.55 13.88 -8.92
C MET A 809 -8.29 13.85 -7.42
N PHE A 810 -9.16 13.16 -6.70
CA PHE A 810 -9.02 12.82 -5.31
C PHE A 810 -8.63 11.35 -5.21
N THR A 811 -7.56 11.03 -4.49
CA THR A 811 -7.15 9.64 -4.31
C THR A 811 -6.62 9.34 -2.91
N ASP A 812 -7.03 8.20 -2.36
CA ASP A 812 -6.36 7.56 -1.23
C ASP A 812 -5.21 6.69 -1.77
N ALA A 813 -4.11 7.34 -2.14
CA ALA A 813 -3.00 6.71 -2.83
C ALA A 813 -2.40 5.51 -2.06
N ILE A 814 -2.47 5.54 -0.72
CA ILE A 814 -1.97 4.46 0.14
C ILE A 814 -2.89 3.24 0.03
N LYS A 815 -4.21 3.42 0.21
CA LYS A 815 -5.16 2.31 0.10
C LYS A 815 -5.20 1.73 -1.31
N VAL A 816 -5.20 2.57 -2.36
CA VAL A 816 -5.15 2.13 -3.76
C VAL A 816 -3.91 1.25 -3.98
N SER A 817 -2.73 1.73 -3.57
CA SER A 817 -1.48 0.97 -3.76
C SER A 817 -1.48 -0.35 -3.00
N SER A 818 -1.93 -0.34 -1.73
CA SER A 818 -2.02 -1.55 -0.91
C SER A 818 -2.94 -2.62 -1.52
N VAL A 819 -4.14 -2.23 -1.96
CA VAL A 819 -5.09 -3.14 -2.60
C VAL A 819 -4.53 -3.68 -3.91
N ASN A 820 -3.99 -2.80 -4.75
CA ASN A 820 -3.45 -3.17 -6.06
C ASN A 820 -2.29 -4.19 -5.92
N ILE A 821 -1.42 -4.03 -4.93
CA ILE A 821 -0.33 -4.96 -4.67
C ILE A 821 -0.88 -6.30 -4.17
N GLN A 822 -1.69 -6.30 -3.10
CA GLN A 822 -2.17 -7.54 -2.48
C GLN A 822 -3.01 -8.39 -3.47
N GLN A 823 -3.92 -7.74 -4.19
CA GLN A 823 -4.81 -8.43 -5.12
C GLN A 823 -4.10 -8.73 -6.45
N GLY A 824 -3.24 -7.83 -6.92
CA GLY A 824 -2.49 -7.99 -8.16
C GLY A 824 -1.51 -9.16 -8.14
N VAL A 825 -0.76 -9.34 -7.04
CA VAL A 825 0.20 -10.46 -6.90
C VAL A 825 -0.53 -11.80 -6.88
N SER A 826 -1.62 -11.89 -6.10
CA SER A 826 -2.47 -13.08 -6.05
C SER A 826 -3.07 -13.42 -7.42
N HIS A 827 -3.49 -12.40 -8.17
CA HIS A 827 -4.00 -12.59 -9.52
C HIS A 827 -2.92 -13.07 -10.49
N ALA A 828 -1.74 -12.45 -10.49
CA ALA A 828 -0.63 -12.83 -11.36
C ALA A 828 -0.18 -14.28 -11.13
N ALA A 829 -0.11 -14.71 -9.86
CA ALA A 829 0.20 -16.09 -9.51
C ALA A 829 -0.80 -17.09 -10.10
N HIS A 830 -2.09 -16.76 -10.08
CA HIS A 830 -3.12 -17.60 -10.68
C HIS A 830 -2.96 -17.71 -12.20
N ILE A 831 -2.63 -16.61 -12.89
CA ILE A 831 -2.40 -16.61 -14.34
C ILE A 831 -1.16 -17.42 -14.71
N LEU A 832 -0.08 -17.32 -13.93
CA LEU A 832 1.11 -18.15 -14.10
C LEU A 832 0.78 -19.64 -13.93
N GLN A 833 0.03 -20.00 -12.89
CA GLN A 833 -0.40 -21.38 -12.67
C GLN A 833 -1.26 -21.91 -13.83
N ARG A 834 -2.23 -21.13 -14.31
CA ARG A 834 -3.14 -21.53 -15.40
C ARG A 834 -2.42 -21.69 -16.74
N SER A 835 -1.48 -20.80 -17.04
CA SER A 835 -0.68 -20.85 -18.28
C SER A 835 0.42 -21.90 -18.25
N GLY A 836 0.78 -22.41 -17.07
CA GLY A 836 1.93 -23.30 -16.87
C GLY A 836 3.28 -22.56 -16.91
N TRP A 837 3.29 -21.23 -16.92
CA TRP A 837 4.51 -20.45 -16.75
C TRP A 837 4.97 -20.52 -15.30
N THR A 838 6.26 -20.75 -15.11
CA THR A 838 6.89 -20.61 -13.79
C THR A 838 7.46 -19.21 -13.64
N PRO A 839 7.77 -18.77 -12.42
CA PRO A 839 8.46 -17.50 -12.23
C PRO A 839 9.82 -17.35 -12.94
N ASP A 840 10.44 -18.46 -13.36
CA ASP A 840 11.66 -18.46 -14.18
C ASP A 840 11.40 -18.29 -15.68
N ALA A 841 10.13 -18.33 -16.09
CA ALA A 841 9.77 -18.32 -17.50
C ALA A 841 9.96 -16.93 -18.14
N PHE A 842 10.07 -15.85 -17.36
CA PHE A 842 10.17 -14.48 -17.86
C PHE A 842 11.42 -13.74 -17.36
N GLN A 843 11.97 -12.91 -18.24
CA GLN A 843 13.15 -12.09 -17.98
C GLN A 843 12.78 -10.68 -17.55
N HIS A 844 11.55 -10.23 -17.83
CA HIS A 844 11.12 -8.85 -17.61
C HIS A 844 9.79 -8.76 -16.88
N ILE A 845 9.68 -7.79 -15.99
CA ILE A 845 8.48 -7.50 -15.19
C ILE A 845 8.14 -6.04 -15.40
N ILE A 846 6.96 -5.79 -15.95
CA ILE A 846 6.50 -4.45 -16.32
C ILE A 846 5.24 -4.16 -15.50
N MET A 847 5.38 -3.38 -14.43
CA MET A 847 4.28 -3.00 -13.56
C MET A 847 3.87 -1.55 -13.81
N HIS A 848 2.62 -1.21 -13.48
CA HIS A 848 2.20 0.19 -13.50
C HIS A 848 3.00 1.00 -12.47
N GLN A 849 3.55 2.14 -12.88
CA GLN A 849 4.53 2.90 -12.08
C GLN A 849 3.87 4.16 -11.51
N THR A 850 3.33 4.06 -10.29
CA THR A 850 2.71 5.21 -9.60
C THR A 850 3.71 5.97 -8.73
N SER A 851 4.58 5.25 -8.01
CA SER A 851 5.66 5.80 -7.21
C SER A 851 6.79 4.77 -7.09
N GLN A 852 7.98 5.22 -6.70
CA GLN A 852 9.11 4.33 -6.47
C GLN A 852 8.81 3.40 -5.29
N MET A 853 8.09 3.90 -4.27
CA MET A 853 7.66 3.08 -3.14
C MET A 853 6.69 1.97 -3.56
N SER A 854 5.71 2.26 -4.41
CA SER A 854 4.76 1.24 -4.87
C SER A 854 5.44 0.14 -5.69
N LEU A 855 6.45 0.49 -6.50
CA LEU A 855 7.27 -0.49 -7.21
C LEU A 855 8.10 -1.37 -6.24
N TYR A 856 8.67 -0.77 -5.19
CA TYR A 856 9.40 -1.53 -4.17
C TYR A 856 8.49 -2.46 -3.36
N ASP A 857 7.34 -1.96 -2.90
CA ASP A 857 6.37 -2.77 -2.16
C ASP A 857 5.83 -3.91 -3.03
N ALA A 858 5.51 -3.65 -4.31
CA ALA A 858 5.10 -4.69 -5.25
C ALA A 858 6.20 -5.74 -5.45
N SER A 859 7.45 -5.30 -5.64
CA SER A 859 8.59 -6.21 -5.81
C SER A 859 8.82 -7.08 -4.57
N ARG A 860 8.74 -6.49 -3.38
CA ARG A 860 8.85 -7.22 -2.11
C ARG A 860 7.72 -8.24 -1.96
N GLU A 861 6.48 -7.84 -2.23
CA GLU A 861 5.33 -8.73 -2.11
C GLU A 861 5.41 -9.89 -3.11
N ILE A 862 5.79 -9.63 -4.36
CA ILE A 862 6.00 -10.70 -5.37
C ILE A 862 7.07 -11.68 -4.87
N ASN A 863 8.23 -11.19 -4.45
CA ASN A 863 9.32 -12.05 -3.98
C ASN A 863 8.94 -12.88 -2.75
N SER A 864 8.22 -12.25 -1.81
CA SER A 864 7.67 -12.90 -0.62
C SER A 864 6.66 -13.99 -0.97
N PHE A 865 5.69 -13.66 -1.83
CA PHE A 865 4.59 -14.56 -2.22
C PHE A 865 5.11 -15.84 -2.87
N PHE A 866 6.06 -15.73 -3.80
CA PHE A 866 6.64 -16.88 -4.46
C PHE A 866 7.86 -17.48 -3.73
N LYS A 867 8.28 -16.87 -2.62
CA LYS A 867 9.46 -17.28 -1.82
C LYS A 867 10.72 -17.42 -2.67
N LYS A 868 10.90 -16.49 -3.61
CA LYS A 868 11.97 -16.50 -4.61
C LYS A 868 12.23 -15.08 -5.09
N GLU A 869 13.48 -14.74 -5.38
CA GLU A 869 13.81 -13.46 -6.02
C GLU A 869 13.37 -13.50 -7.49
N ILE A 870 12.14 -13.05 -7.74
CA ILE A 870 11.55 -12.92 -9.07
C ILE A 870 11.73 -11.48 -9.56
N CYS A 871 11.50 -10.50 -8.70
CA CYS A 871 11.69 -9.08 -8.94
C CYS A 871 13.05 -8.62 -8.42
N ASN A 872 13.85 -7.99 -9.27
CA ASN A 872 15.10 -7.32 -8.94
C ASN A 872 15.30 -6.09 -9.82
N GLN A 873 16.35 -5.31 -9.57
CA GLN A 873 16.61 -4.07 -10.31
C GLN A 873 16.89 -4.28 -11.80
N ASN A 874 17.28 -5.48 -12.23
CA ASN A 874 17.63 -5.76 -13.62
C ASN A 874 16.42 -6.15 -14.46
N ASN A 875 15.41 -6.79 -13.86
CA ASN A 875 14.23 -7.24 -14.60
C ASN A 875 12.96 -6.42 -14.36
N VAL A 876 12.90 -5.59 -13.32
CA VAL A 876 11.78 -4.67 -13.12
C VAL A 876 11.96 -3.42 -14.00
N ILE A 877 11.18 -3.37 -15.08
CA ILE A 877 11.21 -2.28 -16.05
C ILE A 877 10.51 -1.06 -15.47
N ASN A 878 11.27 0.02 -15.28
CA ASN A 878 10.73 1.31 -14.85
C ASN A 878 11.60 2.48 -15.32
N ASN A 879 10.97 3.64 -15.53
CA ASN A 879 11.56 4.92 -15.92
C ASN A 879 10.92 6.10 -15.15
N LEU A 880 10.28 5.77 -14.02
CA LEU A 880 9.47 6.67 -13.21
C LEU A 880 10.21 7.94 -12.80
N ALA A 881 11.49 7.84 -12.41
CA ALA A 881 12.25 9.00 -11.95
C ALA A 881 12.39 10.08 -13.03
N GLN A 882 12.47 9.67 -14.30
CA GLN A 882 12.70 10.56 -15.45
C GLN A 882 11.41 10.94 -16.18
N ARG A 883 10.40 10.07 -16.17
CA ARG A 883 9.14 10.26 -16.92
C ARG A 883 7.97 10.70 -16.04
N GLY A 884 7.99 10.39 -14.75
CA GLY A 884 6.83 10.48 -13.86
C GLY A 884 5.79 9.40 -14.18
N ASN A 885 4.63 9.47 -13.52
CA ASN A 885 3.50 8.61 -13.85
C ASN A 885 2.80 9.15 -15.11
N THR A 886 2.97 8.50 -16.26
CA THR A 886 2.30 8.90 -17.53
C THR A 886 0.95 8.18 -17.71
N ALA A 887 0.33 7.81 -16.60
CA ALA A 887 -0.95 7.13 -16.48
C ALA A 887 -1.05 5.90 -17.41
N THR A 888 -2.07 5.81 -18.27
CA THR A 888 -2.32 4.65 -19.13
C THR A 888 -1.17 4.31 -20.10
N THR A 889 -0.31 5.30 -20.41
CA THR A 889 0.84 5.10 -21.32
C THR A 889 2.08 4.54 -20.62
N THR A 890 2.08 4.48 -19.29
CA THR A 890 3.26 4.19 -18.45
C THR A 890 4.00 2.93 -18.88
N HIS A 891 3.30 1.81 -19.11
CA HIS A 891 3.94 0.56 -19.52
C HIS A 891 4.62 0.68 -20.88
N VAL A 892 4.00 1.40 -21.83
CA VAL A 892 4.48 1.50 -23.21
C VAL A 892 5.66 2.46 -23.33
N VAL A 893 5.61 3.57 -22.59
CA VAL A 893 6.74 4.50 -22.52
C VAL A 893 7.97 3.81 -21.92
N ALA A 894 7.80 3.04 -20.84
CA ALA A 894 8.89 2.30 -20.22
C ALA A 894 9.39 1.15 -21.09
N LEU A 895 8.49 0.44 -21.76
CA LEU A 895 8.83 -0.60 -22.72
C LEU A 895 9.69 -0.03 -23.87
N MET A 896 9.30 1.11 -24.45
CA MET A 896 10.05 1.78 -25.51
C MET A 896 11.45 2.21 -25.02
N ASP A 897 11.56 2.85 -23.85
CA ASP A 897 12.86 3.25 -23.28
C ASP A 897 13.81 2.04 -23.12
N TYR A 898 13.29 0.88 -22.70
CA TYR A 898 14.09 -0.33 -22.50
C TYR A 898 14.44 -1.07 -23.79
N ILE A 899 13.54 -1.09 -24.78
CA ILE A 899 13.83 -1.60 -26.12
C ILE A 899 14.95 -0.79 -26.78
N LEU A 900 14.84 0.54 -26.75
CA LEU A 900 15.82 1.43 -27.38
C LEU A 900 17.19 1.43 -26.68
N SER A 901 17.22 1.10 -25.38
CA SER A 901 18.46 0.93 -24.61
C SER A 901 19.05 -0.48 -24.63
N ASP A 902 18.57 -1.35 -25.52
CA ASP A 902 19.05 -2.73 -25.72
C ASP A 902 18.91 -3.65 -24.49
N LYS A 903 17.98 -3.32 -23.59
CA LYS A 903 17.68 -4.11 -22.39
C LYS A 903 16.66 -5.23 -22.63
N ILE A 904 15.84 -5.11 -23.68
CA ILE A 904 14.87 -6.14 -24.10
C ILE A 904 15.28 -6.67 -25.46
N ARG A 905 15.31 -7.99 -25.60
CA ARG A 905 15.73 -8.71 -26.79
C ARG A 905 14.61 -9.56 -27.36
N SER A 906 14.74 -9.88 -28.63
CA SER A 906 13.84 -10.82 -29.29
C SER A 906 13.95 -12.21 -28.65
N GLY A 907 12.80 -12.82 -28.40
CA GLY A 907 12.67 -14.08 -27.67
C GLY A 907 12.55 -13.93 -26.15
N ASP A 908 12.77 -12.74 -25.59
CA ASP A 908 12.57 -12.52 -24.16
C ASP A 908 11.09 -12.68 -23.79
N ASN A 909 10.86 -13.17 -22.58
CA ASN A 909 9.54 -13.32 -21.98
C ASN A 909 9.32 -12.21 -20.95
N ALA A 910 8.10 -11.68 -20.89
CA ALA A 910 7.70 -10.65 -19.95
C ALA A 910 6.36 -10.93 -19.30
N ILE A 911 6.23 -10.49 -18.05
CA ILE A 911 4.96 -10.39 -17.34
C ILE A 911 4.59 -8.91 -17.15
N PHE A 912 3.34 -8.58 -17.45
CA PHE A 912 2.77 -7.25 -17.21
C PHE A 912 1.86 -7.30 -15.98
N GLY A 913 2.17 -6.49 -14.98
CA GLY A 913 1.28 -6.18 -13.86
C GLY A 913 0.45 -4.94 -14.19
N ILE A 914 -0.86 -5.12 -14.32
CA ILE A 914 -1.78 -4.06 -14.74
C ILE A 914 -2.62 -3.67 -13.53
N THR A 915 -2.59 -2.40 -13.16
CA THR A 915 -3.35 -1.88 -12.03
C THR A 915 -3.84 -0.47 -12.34
N GLY A 916 -5.06 -0.13 -11.95
CA GLY A 916 -5.61 1.21 -12.12
C GLY A 916 -6.24 1.75 -10.84
N SER A 917 -6.36 3.06 -10.80
CA SER A 917 -7.13 3.82 -9.81
C SER A 917 -8.62 3.44 -9.78
N GLY A 918 -9.17 2.92 -10.89
CA GLY A 918 -10.53 2.38 -10.97
C GLY A 918 -10.74 1.01 -10.31
N ALA A 919 -9.82 0.59 -9.45
CA ALA A 919 -9.78 -0.72 -8.80
C ALA A 919 -9.72 -1.92 -9.77
N THR A 920 -9.34 -1.67 -11.02
CA THR A 920 -9.08 -2.70 -12.04
C THR A 920 -7.67 -3.25 -11.88
N ILE A 921 -7.55 -4.57 -11.83
CA ILE A 921 -6.28 -5.28 -11.84
C ILE A 921 -6.24 -6.29 -12.98
N GLY A 922 -5.05 -6.60 -13.47
CA GLY A 922 -4.86 -7.53 -14.56
C GLY A 922 -3.44 -8.06 -14.67
N THR A 923 -3.28 -9.10 -15.47
CA THR A 923 -1.98 -9.70 -15.77
C THR A 923 -1.92 -10.11 -17.22
N ALA A 924 -0.77 -9.87 -17.87
CA ALA A 924 -0.49 -10.37 -19.20
C ALA A 924 0.86 -11.08 -19.26
N LEU A 925 0.93 -12.18 -20.00
CA LEU A 925 2.16 -12.94 -20.25
C LEU A 925 2.51 -12.80 -21.73
N TYR A 926 3.71 -12.33 -22.04
CA TYR A 926 4.10 -11.97 -23.39
C TYR A 926 5.49 -12.51 -23.75
N THR A 927 5.66 -12.98 -24.98
CA THR A 927 6.97 -13.32 -25.55
C THR A 927 7.28 -12.39 -26.71
N PHE A 928 8.42 -11.69 -26.66
CA PHE A 928 8.85 -10.79 -27.73
C PHE A 928 9.26 -11.55 -28.99
N ASP A 929 8.78 -11.10 -30.13
CA ASP A 929 9.24 -11.49 -31.45
C ASP A 929 10.42 -10.59 -31.88
N ASP A 930 10.55 -10.27 -33.18
CA ASP A 930 11.58 -9.38 -33.71
C ASP A 930 11.31 -7.87 -33.45
N LEU A 931 10.21 -7.53 -32.76
CA LEU A 931 9.83 -6.14 -32.47
C LEU A 931 10.96 -5.29 -31.86
N PRO A 932 11.70 -5.75 -30.81
CA PRO A 932 12.76 -4.94 -30.23
C PRO A 932 13.86 -4.55 -31.24
N ASP A 933 14.22 -5.49 -32.12
CA ASP A 933 15.22 -5.26 -33.15
C ASP A 933 14.73 -4.29 -34.22
N ARG A 934 13.47 -4.45 -34.67
CA ARG A 934 12.84 -3.54 -35.65
C ARG A 934 12.76 -2.10 -35.14
N LEU A 935 12.34 -1.89 -33.89
CA LEU A 935 12.24 -0.56 -33.30
C LEU A 935 13.63 0.10 -33.13
N ARG A 936 14.67 -0.66 -32.75
CA ARG A 936 16.05 -0.14 -32.70
C ARG A 936 16.58 0.26 -34.07
N GLN A 937 16.24 -0.49 -35.12
CA GLN A 937 16.62 -0.13 -36.50
C GLN A 937 15.88 1.12 -36.97
N ALA A 938 14.59 1.24 -36.67
CA ALA A 938 13.79 2.43 -36.96
C ALA A 938 14.36 3.69 -36.30
N ALA A 939 14.75 3.61 -35.02
CA ALA A 939 15.41 4.71 -34.31
C ALA A 939 16.76 5.16 -34.93
N ARG A 940 17.40 4.30 -35.74
CA ARG A 940 18.63 4.62 -36.50
C ARG A 940 18.34 5.13 -37.92
N GLY A 941 17.08 5.39 -38.26
CA GLY A 941 16.64 5.92 -39.55
C GLY A 941 16.30 4.86 -40.60
N SER A 942 16.14 3.59 -40.22
CA SER A 942 15.71 2.53 -41.14
C SER A 942 14.20 2.33 -41.07
N SER A 943 13.44 2.77 -42.07
CA SER A 943 12.00 2.49 -42.13
C SER A 943 11.72 1.09 -42.70
N PRO A 944 10.76 0.34 -42.13
CA PRO A 944 10.33 -0.93 -42.70
C PRO A 944 9.71 -0.74 -44.09
N GLU A 945 9.91 -1.70 -44.99
CA GLU A 945 9.26 -1.70 -46.29
C GLU A 945 7.74 -1.83 -46.11
N LYS A 946 7.00 -0.83 -46.58
CA LYS A 946 5.53 -0.84 -46.52
C LYS A 946 5.00 -1.95 -47.41
N ILE A 947 4.08 -2.75 -46.87
CA ILE A 947 3.40 -3.78 -47.65
C ILE A 947 2.56 -3.07 -48.71
N LYS A 948 2.75 -3.40 -50.00
CA LYS A 948 1.90 -2.89 -51.08
C LYS A 948 0.47 -3.38 -50.84
N GLY A 949 -0.47 -2.45 -50.67
CA GLY A 949 -1.84 -2.74 -50.27
C GLY A 949 -2.47 -3.90 -51.05
N GLU A 950 -3.16 -4.78 -50.33
CA GLU A 950 -3.94 -5.87 -50.94
C GLU A 950 -4.99 -5.27 -51.89
N SER A 951 -5.23 -5.88 -53.06
CA SER A 951 -6.23 -5.36 -54.00
C SER A 951 -7.63 -5.33 -53.35
N GLU A 952 -8.44 -4.32 -53.67
CA GLU A 952 -9.82 -4.17 -53.15
C GLU A 952 -10.67 -5.43 -53.35
N GLN A 953 -10.48 -6.14 -54.48
CA GLN A 953 -11.12 -7.43 -54.74
C GLN A 953 -10.68 -8.54 -53.77
N ARG A 954 -9.42 -8.55 -53.34
CA ARG A 954 -8.90 -9.53 -52.37
C ARG A 954 -9.34 -9.17 -50.94
N LYS A 955 -9.39 -7.87 -50.60
CA LYS A 955 -9.96 -7.36 -49.33
C LYS A 955 -11.44 -7.74 -49.19
N ALA A 956 -12.23 -7.53 -50.24
CA ALA A 956 -13.65 -7.89 -50.28
C ALA A 956 -13.88 -9.41 -50.25
N ALA A 957 -13.09 -10.19 -50.99
CA ALA A 957 -13.17 -11.66 -50.97
C ALA A 957 -12.76 -12.26 -49.62
N LEU A 958 -11.76 -11.68 -48.95
CA LEU A 958 -11.35 -12.08 -47.60
C LEU A 958 -12.43 -11.73 -46.56
N TRP A 959 -13.05 -10.55 -46.64
CA TRP A 959 -14.18 -10.16 -45.78
C TRP A 959 -15.41 -11.08 -45.94
N LEU A 960 -15.81 -11.39 -47.17
CA LEU A 960 -16.92 -12.30 -47.45
C LEU A 960 -16.62 -13.77 -47.08
N SER A 961 -15.35 -14.16 -47.05
CA SER A 961 -14.93 -15.51 -46.63
C SER A 961 -14.84 -15.69 -45.09
N ARG A 962 -14.96 -14.59 -44.32
CA ARG A 962 -14.72 -14.56 -42.85
C ARG A 962 -15.92 -14.92 -41.98
N THR A 963 -17.02 -15.37 -42.59
CA THR A 963 -18.27 -15.73 -41.89
C THR A 963 -18.47 -17.24 -41.66
N PRO A 964 -17.50 -18.08 -41.23
CA PRO A 964 -17.87 -19.42 -40.79
C PRO A 964 -18.26 -19.39 -39.29
N ASN A 965 -19.56 -19.54 -39.01
CA ASN A 965 -20.12 -19.96 -37.71
C ASN A 965 -19.60 -19.22 -36.46
N ILE A 966 -19.59 -17.89 -36.46
CA ILE A 966 -19.46 -17.15 -35.19
C ILE A 966 -20.75 -17.37 -34.40
N GLN A 967 -20.62 -17.90 -33.18
CA GLN A 967 -21.75 -18.09 -32.29
C GLN A 967 -22.44 -16.75 -32.04
N ARG A 968 -23.72 -16.65 -32.43
CA ARG A 968 -24.51 -15.42 -32.21
C ARG A 968 -24.66 -15.13 -30.73
N VAL A 969 -24.74 -13.85 -30.41
CA VAL A 969 -24.88 -13.36 -29.04
C VAL A 969 -26.29 -12.78 -28.91
N ARG A 970 -27.09 -13.33 -28.01
CA ARG A 970 -28.47 -12.89 -27.80
C ARG A 970 -28.57 -11.90 -26.66
N ILE A 971 -29.59 -11.06 -26.73
CA ILE A 971 -30.05 -10.21 -25.63
C ILE A 971 -30.98 -11.06 -24.77
N GLU A 972 -30.53 -11.45 -23.58
CA GLU A 972 -31.33 -12.23 -22.63
C GLU A 972 -32.41 -11.37 -21.97
N SER A 973 -32.04 -10.16 -21.53
CA SER A 973 -32.96 -9.26 -20.86
C SER A 973 -32.64 -7.80 -21.17
N VAL A 974 -33.64 -6.94 -20.95
CA VAL A 974 -33.58 -5.49 -21.14
C VAL A 974 -34.11 -4.79 -19.90
N GLY A 975 -33.49 -3.68 -19.50
CA GLY A 975 -33.88 -2.89 -18.33
C GLY A 975 -33.92 -1.40 -18.64
N THR A 976 -34.91 -0.72 -18.08
CA THR A 976 -35.07 0.73 -18.09
C THR A 976 -35.42 1.17 -16.67
N PRO A 977 -35.05 2.40 -16.23
CA PRO A 977 -35.39 2.85 -14.89
C PRO A 977 -36.91 2.96 -14.71
N PRO A 978 -37.45 2.68 -13.51
CA PRO A 978 -38.85 2.96 -13.18
C PRO A 978 -39.20 4.45 -13.31
N GLU A 979 -40.47 4.75 -13.54
CA GLU A 979 -40.98 6.13 -13.57
C GLU A 979 -40.72 6.83 -12.22
N GLY A 980 -40.25 8.09 -12.26
CA GLY A 980 -39.91 8.87 -11.06
C GLY A 980 -38.51 8.63 -10.50
N THR A 981 -37.67 7.80 -11.13
CA THR A 981 -36.24 7.69 -10.78
C THR A 981 -35.57 9.07 -10.91
N PRO A 982 -34.77 9.52 -9.94
CA PRO A 982 -34.15 10.83 -10.03
C PRO A 982 -33.20 10.94 -11.22
N VAL A 983 -33.13 12.14 -11.77
CA VAL A 983 -32.32 12.45 -12.95
C VAL A 983 -30.87 12.68 -12.53
N LYS A 984 -30.16 11.60 -12.28
CA LYS A 984 -28.71 11.57 -12.06
C LYS A 984 -28.11 10.37 -12.78
N SER A 985 -26.91 10.53 -13.34
CA SER A 985 -26.30 9.50 -14.20
C SER A 985 -26.20 8.14 -13.51
N LEU A 986 -25.69 8.11 -12.27
CA LEU A 986 -25.53 6.89 -11.50
C LEU A 986 -26.86 6.26 -11.05
N GLU A 987 -27.84 7.07 -10.68
CA GLU A 987 -29.13 6.57 -10.18
C GLU A 987 -29.95 5.93 -11.31
N LEU A 988 -29.98 6.57 -12.49
CA LEU A 988 -30.64 6.04 -13.69
C LEU A 988 -30.04 4.72 -14.15
N VAL A 989 -28.70 4.66 -14.23
CA VAL A 989 -28.02 3.44 -14.71
C VAL A 989 -28.14 2.28 -13.72
N GLN A 990 -28.07 2.55 -12.41
CA GLN A 990 -28.27 1.52 -11.39
C GLN A 990 -29.70 0.96 -11.43
N ALA A 991 -30.70 1.84 -11.56
CA ALA A 991 -32.09 1.42 -11.66
C ALA A 991 -32.34 0.59 -12.93
N ALA A 992 -31.78 1.00 -14.07
CA ALA A 992 -31.86 0.23 -15.32
C ALA A 992 -31.20 -1.15 -15.17
N ALA A 993 -30.00 -1.22 -14.59
CA ALA A 993 -29.26 -2.46 -14.38
C ALA A 993 -29.99 -3.43 -13.43
N ARG A 994 -30.55 -2.93 -12.32
CA ARG A 994 -31.36 -3.75 -11.38
C ARG A 994 -32.61 -4.30 -12.07
N ASN A 995 -33.34 -3.45 -12.80
CA ASN A 995 -34.51 -3.90 -13.55
C ASN A 995 -34.13 -4.95 -14.61
N CYS A 996 -33.00 -4.77 -15.28
CA CYS A 996 -32.48 -5.74 -16.26
C CYS A 996 -32.18 -7.11 -15.63
N LEU A 997 -31.59 -7.13 -14.43
CA LEU A 997 -31.33 -8.35 -13.65
C LEU A 997 -32.63 -9.00 -13.16
N GLU A 998 -33.57 -8.22 -12.63
CA GLU A 998 -34.87 -8.70 -12.15
C GLU A 998 -35.71 -9.35 -13.26
N GLN A 999 -35.54 -8.90 -14.50
CA GLN A 999 -36.17 -9.49 -15.68
C GLN A 999 -35.41 -10.69 -16.27
N SER A 1000 -34.21 -10.98 -15.76
CA SER A 1000 -33.36 -12.07 -16.24
C SER A 1000 -33.43 -13.30 -15.33
N SER A 1001 -32.92 -14.42 -15.81
CA SER A 1001 -32.68 -15.62 -15.00
C SER A 1001 -31.34 -15.57 -14.22
N TYR A 1002 -30.57 -14.49 -14.37
CA TYR A 1002 -29.20 -14.38 -13.89
C TYR A 1002 -29.08 -13.59 -12.59
N ASN A 1003 -28.13 -13.99 -11.75
CA ASN A 1003 -27.72 -13.22 -10.59
C ASN A 1003 -26.63 -12.22 -11.00
N LYS A 1004 -26.45 -11.18 -10.18
CA LYS A 1004 -25.37 -10.20 -10.36
C LYS A 1004 -23.96 -10.82 -10.43
N SER A 1005 -23.73 -11.96 -9.77
CA SER A 1005 -22.45 -12.69 -9.81
C SER A 1005 -22.24 -13.46 -11.11
N ASP A 1006 -23.27 -13.62 -11.94
CA ASP A 1006 -23.17 -14.30 -13.23
C ASP A 1006 -22.64 -13.39 -14.35
N ILE A 1007 -22.53 -12.08 -14.09
CA ILE A 1007 -22.06 -11.08 -15.05
C ILE A 1007 -20.54 -11.07 -15.09
N ASP A 1008 -19.93 -11.48 -16.19
CA ASP A 1008 -18.47 -11.53 -16.35
C ASP A 1008 -17.90 -10.19 -16.87
N LEU A 1009 -18.73 -9.40 -17.55
CA LEU A 1009 -18.35 -8.12 -18.13
C LEU A 1009 -19.42 -7.06 -17.90
N LEU A 1010 -19.02 -5.85 -17.52
CA LEU A 1010 -19.91 -4.69 -17.41
C LEU A 1010 -19.35 -3.54 -18.22
N ILE A 1011 -20.10 -3.06 -19.22
CA ILE A 1011 -19.69 -1.94 -20.06
C ILE A 1011 -20.67 -0.78 -19.85
N PHE A 1012 -20.16 0.39 -19.48
CA PHE A 1012 -20.96 1.61 -19.50
C PHE A 1012 -20.76 2.37 -20.81
N ALA A 1013 -21.83 2.88 -21.41
CA ALA A 1013 -21.82 3.47 -22.75
C ALA A 1013 -22.66 4.75 -22.89
N GLY A 1014 -22.69 5.59 -21.85
CA GLY A 1014 -23.42 6.86 -21.84
C GLY A 1014 -22.62 8.07 -22.37
N VAL A 1015 -23.34 9.13 -22.77
CA VAL A 1015 -22.79 10.32 -23.46
C VAL A 1015 -22.20 11.35 -22.50
N TYR A 1016 -22.99 11.83 -21.53
CA TYR A 1016 -22.55 12.80 -20.51
C TYR A 1016 -22.84 12.30 -19.10
N ARG A 1017 -22.00 12.76 -18.17
CA ARG A 1017 -21.95 12.39 -16.76
C ARG A 1017 -21.82 13.67 -15.96
N ASP A 1018 -22.69 13.89 -15.00
CA ASP A 1018 -22.74 15.05 -14.12
C ASP A 1018 -21.55 15.06 -13.15
N ASP A 1019 -21.10 13.87 -12.74
CA ASP A 1019 -20.23 13.74 -11.58
C ASP A 1019 -18.77 13.32 -11.89
N PHE A 1020 -18.47 12.74 -13.07
CA PHE A 1020 -17.17 12.08 -13.32
C PHE A 1020 -16.63 12.30 -14.73
N ILE A 1021 -15.34 12.61 -14.83
CA ILE A 1021 -14.63 12.79 -16.11
C ILE A 1021 -14.00 11.50 -16.58
N SER A 1022 -13.35 10.74 -15.68
CA SER A 1022 -12.46 9.66 -16.10
C SER A 1022 -12.22 8.52 -15.11
N GLU A 1023 -12.18 8.78 -13.80
CA GLU A 1023 -11.79 7.79 -12.78
C GLU A 1023 -12.74 7.84 -11.57
N PRO A 1024 -13.14 6.69 -10.99
CA PRO A 1024 -13.07 5.38 -11.62
C PRO A 1024 -13.94 5.38 -12.89
N ALA A 1025 -13.85 4.35 -13.72
CA ALA A 1025 -14.83 4.15 -14.79
C ALA A 1025 -16.25 4.07 -14.18
N ILE A 1026 -17.28 4.63 -14.81
CA ILE A 1026 -18.66 4.53 -14.28
C ILE A 1026 -19.06 3.06 -14.20
N ALA A 1027 -18.65 2.23 -15.16
CA ALA A 1027 -18.83 0.80 -15.08
C ALA A 1027 -18.30 0.20 -13.76
N SER A 1028 -17.14 0.65 -13.28
CA SER A 1028 -16.59 0.24 -11.98
C SER A 1028 -17.45 0.71 -10.81
N ILE A 1029 -17.99 1.94 -10.87
CA ILE A 1029 -18.94 2.45 -9.86
C ILE A 1029 -20.20 1.60 -9.83
N VAL A 1030 -20.79 1.33 -10.99
CA VAL A 1030 -22.00 0.50 -11.12
C VAL A 1030 -21.75 -0.90 -10.58
N ALA A 1031 -20.59 -1.51 -10.88
CA ALA A 1031 -20.20 -2.79 -10.32
C ALA A 1031 -20.13 -2.74 -8.78
N GLY A 1032 -19.50 -1.71 -8.21
CA GLY A 1032 -19.40 -1.51 -6.76
C GLY A 1032 -20.76 -1.32 -6.07
N GLU A 1033 -21.62 -0.49 -6.66
CA GLU A 1033 -22.96 -0.16 -6.13
C GLU A 1033 -23.94 -1.34 -6.22
N LEU A 1034 -23.79 -2.17 -7.25
CA LEU A 1034 -24.50 -3.46 -7.34
C LEU A 1034 -23.87 -4.53 -6.42
N ARG A 1035 -22.73 -4.22 -5.79
CA ARG A 1035 -21.89 -5.13 -5.00
C ARG A 1035 -21.51 -6.39 -5.78
N ILE A 1036 -21.07 -6.18 -7.01
CA ILE A 1036 -20.40 -7.17 -7.84
C ILE A 1036 -18.93 -7.19 -7.43
N ASN A 1037 -18.33 -8.37 -7.26
CA ASN A 1037 -16.94 -8.53 -6.81
C ASN A 1037 -16.60 -7.83 -5.45
N ASP A 1038 -17.59 -7.66 -4.57
CA ASP A 1038 -17.42 -6.97 -3.28
C ASP A 1038 -16.61 -7.80 -2.26
N THR A 1039 -16.82 -9.13 -2.28
CA THR A 1039 -16.11 -10.11 -1.46
C THR A 1039 -15.52 -11.20 -2.35
N ILE A 1040 -14.45 -10.88 -3.09
CA ILE A 1040 -13.63 -11.93 -3.72
C ILE A 1040 -12.88 -12.63 -2.58
N ALA A 1041 -13.48 -13.70 -2.06
CA ALA A 1041 -12.97 -14.48 -0.94
C ALA A 1041 -12.07 -15.62 -1.41
N SER A 1042 -12.24 -16.07 -2.65
CA SER A 1042 -11.50 -17.17 -3.28
C SER A 1042 -11.05 -16.81 -4.68
N GLN A 1043 -9.96 -17.44 -5.12
CA GLN A 1043 -9.46 -17.33 -6.50
C GLN A 1043 -10.42 -17.91 -7.54
N GLN A 1044 -11.36 -18.75 -7.12
CA GLN A 1044 -12.38 -19.38 -7.98
C GLN A 1044 -13.67 -18.55 -8.11
N ASP A 1045 -13.80 -17.47 -7.34
CA ASP A 1045 -14.97 -16.60 -7.42
C ASP A 1045 -15.07 -15.99 -8.83
N LYS A 1046 -16.29 -15.86 -9.34
CA LYS A 1046 -16.53 -15.19 -10.62
C LYS A 1046 -16.06 -13.74 -10.53
N LYS A 1047 -15.38 -13.28 -11.58
CA LYS A 1047 -14.77 -11.95 -11.64
C LYS A 1047 -15.38 -11.18 -12.80
N THR A 1048 -16.02 -10.07 -12.48
CA THR A 1048 -16.48 -9.09 -13.46
C THR A 1048 -15.37 -8.13 -13.84
N PHE A 1049 -15.18 -7.91 -15.15
CA PHE A 1049 -14.39 -6.82 -15.68
C PHE A 1049 -15.29 -5.64 -16.03
N ALA A 1050 -14.92 -4.42 -15.66
CA ALA A 1050 -15.71 -3.23 -15.91
C ALA A 1050 -14.90 -2.13 -16.62
N PHE A 1051 -15.50 -1.51 -17.63
CA PHE A 1051 -14.93 -0.37 -18.34
C PHE A 1051 -15.99 0.47 -19.07
N ASP A 1052 -15.60 1.66 -19.51
CA ASP A 1052 -16.49 2.57 -20.23
C ASP A 1052 -16.15 2.61 -21.72
N VAL A 1053 -17.18 2.77 -22.56
CA VAL A 1053 -17.08 3.06 -24.00
C VAL A 1053 -17.69 4.43 -24.26
N PHE A 1054 -17.04 5.26 -25.07
CA PHE A 1054 -17.55 6.58 -25.45
C PHE A 1054 -17.69 6.68 -26.96
N ASN A 1055 -18.90 7.01 -27.41
CA ASN A 1055 -19.21 7.35 -28.80
C ASN A 1055 -20.66 7.87 -28.98
N GLY A 1056 -21.14 8.74 -28.09
CA GLY A 1056 -22.54 9.17 -28.07
C GLY A 1056 -23.52 8.01 -27.85
N ALA A 1057 -24.76 8.14 -28.31
CA ALA A 1057 -25.75 7.03 -28.32
C ALA A 1057 -25.22 5.77 -29.00
N LEU A 1058 -24.44 5.95 -30.07
CA LEU A 1058 -23.80 4.85 -30.79
C LEU A 1058 -22.84 4.05 -29.90
N GLY A 1059 -22.31 4.68 -28.84
CA GLY A 1059 -21.54 4.02 -27.80
C GLY A 1059 -22.22 2.77 -27.25
N PHE A 1060 -23.55 2.78 -27.09
CA PHE A 1060 -24.29 1.60 -26.60
C PHE A 1060 -24.20 0.42 -27.56
N LEU A 1061 -24.29 0.68 -28.87
CA LEU A 1061 -24.15 -0.36 -29.90
C LEU A 1061 -22.68 -0.77 -30.06
N ASN A 1062 -21.73 0.16 -29.95
CA ASN A 1062 -20.30 -0.17 -29.88
C ASN A 1062 -20.00 -1.09 -28.69
N ALA A 1063 -20.58 -0.83 -27.52
CA ALA A 1063 -20.45 -1.66 -26.33
C ALA A 1063 -21.09 -3.04 -26.53
N CYS A 1064 -22.26 -3.13 -27.18
CA CYS A 1064 -22.85 -4.41 -27.55
C CYS A 1064 -21.95 -5.21 -28.52
N HIS A 1065 -21.36 -4.54 -29.51
CA HIS A 1065 -20.42 -5.19 -30.44
C HIS A 1065 -19.14 -5.64 -29.72
N ALA A 1066 -18.59 -4.82 -28.82
CA ALA A 1066 -17.43 -5.17 -28.01
C ALA A 1066 -17.72 -6.40 -27.14
N ALA A 1067 -18.84 -6.39 -26.42
CA ALA A 1067 -19.31 -7.52 -25.62
C ALA A 1067 -19.52 -8.78 -26.48
N ALA A 1068 -20.15 -8.64 -27.65
CA ALA A 1068 -20.37 -9.76 -28.56
C ALA A 1068 -19.05 -10.37 -29.06
N GLY A 1069 -18.06 -9.54 -29.42
CA GLY A 1069 -16.72 -9.98 -29.78
C GLY A 1069 -16.00 -10.70 -28.65
N MET A 1070 -16.13 -10.21 -27.41
CA MET A 1070 -15.55 -10.85 -26.23
C MET A 1070 -16.21 -12.19 -25.89
N ILE A 1071 -17.54 -12.31 -26.05
CA ILE A 1071 -18.27 -13.57 -25.90
C ILE A 1071 -17.88 -14.57 -27.01
N ALA A 1072 -17.82 -14.11 -28.26
CA ALA A 1072 -17.40 -14.93 -29.39
C ALA A 1072 -15.96 -15.45 -29.24
N ALA A 1073 -15.07 -14.64 -28.68
CA ALA A 1073 -13.71 -15.02 -28.33
C ALA A 1073 -13.60 -15.90 -27.08
N LYS A 1074 -14.74 -16.18 -26.40
CA LYS A 1074 -14.83 -16.91 -25.12
C LYS A 1074 -13.97 -16.30 -24.01
N LYS A 1075 -13.77 -14.98 -24.07
CA LYS A 1075 -13.10 -14.21 -22.99
C LYS A 1075 -14.03 -14.01 -21.80
N VAL A 1076 -15.32 -13.92 -22.07
CA VAL A 1076 -16.40 -13.74 -21.08
C VAL A 1076 -17.61 -14.56 -21.55
N ASN A 1077 -18.49 -14.97 -20.65
CA ASN A 1077 -19.71 -15.70 -21.03
C ASN A 1077 -20.92 -14.79 -21.08
N ARG A 1078 -20.98 -13.81 -20.15
CA ARG A 1078 -22.11 -12.89 -20.02
C ARG A 1078 -21.63 -11.46 -19.84
N ALA A 1079 -22.24 -10.56 -20.58
CA ALA A 1079 -21.94 -9.14 -20.50
C ALA A 1079 -23.19 -8.34 -20.19
N MET A 1080 -23.08 -7.34 -19.33
CA MET A 1080 -24.09 -6.33 -19.12
C MET A 1080 -23.62 -5.03 -19.77
N VAL A 1081 -24.40 -4.50 -20.70
CA VAL A 1081 -24.16 -3.18 -21.28
C VAL A 1081 -25.18 -2.22 -20.69
N VAL A 1082 -24.69 -1.14 -20.10
CA VAL A 1082 -25.50 -0.13 -19.44
C VAL A 1082 -25.18 1.25 -19.99
N ALA A 1083 -26.13 2.18 -19.95
CA ALA A 1083 -25.90 3.58 -20.23
C ALA A 1083 -26.83 4.45 -19.39
N SER A 1084 -26.37 5.67 -19.14
CA SER A 1084 -27.24 6.78 -18.78
C SER A 1084 -26.84 8.00 -19.57
N GLU A 1085 -27.86 8.75 -19.97
CA GLU A 1085 -27.73 10.01 -20.68
C GLU A 1085 -28.36 11.06 -19.79
N ILE A 1086 -27.64 12.15 -19.53
CA ILE A 1086 -28.13 13.26 -18.73
C ILE A 1086 -27.64 14.59 -19.29
N GLU A 1087 -28.45 15.63 -19.15
CA GLU A 1087 -28.10 16.99 -19.53
C GLU A 1087 -28.17 17.89 -18.28
N ASN A 1088 -27.11 17.91 -17.47
CA ASN A 1088 -27.08 18.65 -16.20
C ASN A 1088 -26.77 20.16 -16.38
N ASN A 1089 -27.40 20.78 -17.37
CA ASN A 1089 -27.17 22.18 -17.73
C ASN A 1089 -28.12 23.15 -17.01
N LYS A 1090 -29.22 22.66 -16.41
CA LYS A 1090 -30.32 23.48 -15.86
C LYS A 1090 -29.86 24.49 -14.79
N GLU A 1091 -28.89 24.12 -13.96
CA GLU A 1091 -28.35 25.00 -12.91
C GLU A 1091 -27.26 25.97 -13.40
N THR A 1092 -26.59 25.65 -14.52
CA THR A 1092 -25.43 26.38 -15.05
C THR A 1092 -25.79 27.28 -16.23
N PHE A 1093 -26.74 26.87 -17.07
CA PHE A 1093 -27.23 27.58 -18.27
C PHE A 1093 -28.77 27.69 -18.26
N PRO A 1094 -29.35 28.71 -17.60
CA PRO A 1094 -30.79 28.81 -17.39
C PRO A 1094 -31.64 29.17 -18.64
N ILE A 1095 -31.02 29.47 -19.78
CA ILE A 1095 -31.68 30.04 -20.99
C ILE A 1095 -31.84 28.99 -22.12
N GLU A 1096 -31.80 27.69 -21.76
CA GLU A 1096 -32.17 26.51 -22.57
C GLU A 1096 -31.03 25.82 -23.37
N LEU A 1097 -30.76 24.56 -22.99
CA LEU A 1097 -30.10 23.52 -23.79
C LEU A 1097 -30.95 22.24 -23.64
N ARG A 1098 -31.21 21.52 -24.75
CA ARG A 1098 -32.04 20.30 -24.84
C ARG A 1098 -31.41 19.21 -25.75
N GLY A 1099 -30.08 19.15 -25.77
CA GLY A 1099 -29.33 18.33 -26.71
C GLY A 1099 -29.27 16.84 -26.38
N LEU A 1100 -29.68 16.43 -25.17
CA LEU A 1100 -29.73 15.03 -24.75
C LEU A 1100 -30.99 14.71 -23.93
N LYS A 1101 -31.71 13.63 -24.27
CA LYS A 1101 -32.79 13.15 -23.42
C LYS A 1101 -32.23 12.39 -22.22
N GLU A 1102 -32.69 12.76 -21.03
CA GLU A 1102 -32.38 12.08 -19.78
C GLU A 1102 -32.95 10.66 -19.75
N SER A 1103 -32.09 9.62 -19.68
CA SER A 1103 -32.51 8.22 -19.67
C SER A 1103 -31.50 7.25 -19.03
N GLY A 1104 -31.95 6.01 -18.82
CA GLY A 1104 -31.12 4.89 -18.40
C GLY A 1104 -31.48 3.63 -19.20
N SER A 1105 -30.47 2.90 -19.66
CA SER A 1105 -30.64 1.70 -20.48
C SER A 1105 -29.74 0.59 -19.97
N ALA A 1106 -30.22 -0.65 -20.00
CA ALA A 1106 -29.43 -1.83 -19.69
C ALA A 1106 -29.85 -3.03 -20.56
N VAL A 1107 -28.88 -3.83 -20.99
CA VAL A 1107 -29.10 -5.14 -21.61
C VAL A 1107 -28.13 -6.17 -21.04
N ILE A 1108 -28.59 -7.42 -20.89
CA ILE A 1108 -27.71 -8.57 -20.61
C ILE A 1108 -27.55 -9.38 -21.89
N LEU A 1109 -26.31 -9.68 -22.24
CA LEU A 1109 -25.89 -10.42 -23.42
C LEU A 1109 -25.28 -11.76 -23.00
N ASP A 1110 -25.63 -12.82 -23.70
CA ASP A 1110 -25.00 -14.13 -23.56
C ASP A 1110 -24.88 -14.87 -24.89
N ALA A 1111 -24.08 -15.94 -24.89
CA ALA A 1111 -23.91 -16.78 -26.06
C ALA A 1111 -25.22 -17.51 -26.40
N SER A 1112 -25.65 -17.45 -27.65
CA SER A 1112 -26.84 -18.15 -28.10
C SER A 1112 -26.63 -19.67 -28.05
N SER A 1113 -27.56 -20.37 -27.41
CA SER A 1113 -27.51 -21.83 -27.25
C SER A 1113 -27.82 -22.59 -28.54
N ASP A 1114 -28.63 -22.01 -29.43
CA ASP A 1114 -29.00 -22.60 -30.72
C ASP A 1114 -28.12 -22.12 -31.89
N GLY A 1115 -27.27 -21.11 -31.64
CA GLY A 1115 -26.41 -20.48 -32.64
C GLY A 1115 -27.14 -19.65 -33.70
N LYS A 1116 -28.46 -19.48 -33.58
CA LYS A 1116 -29.34 -18.83 -34.56
C LYS A 1116 -29.98 -17.54 -34.03
N THR A 1117 -30.33 -17.46 -32.76
CA THR A 1117 -30.85 -16.23 -32.14
C THR A 1117 -29.73 -15.26 -31.78
N GLY A 1118 -29.99 -13.95 -31.89
CA GLY A 1118 -29.10 -12.89 -31.44
C GLY A 1118 -28.57 -11.98 -32.57
N PHE A 1119 -27.53 -11.21 -32.26
CA PHE A 1119 -26.89 -10.30 -33.21
C PHE A 1119 -26.29 -11.07 -34.39
N GLY A 1120 -26.53 -10.54 -35.60
CA GLY A 1120 -25.78 -10.86 -36.81
C GLY A 1120 -24.54 -9.99 -36.93
N ASN A 1121 -24.33 -9.40 -38.10
CA ASN A 1121 -23.23 -8.49 -38.39
C ASN A 1121 -23.54 -7.08 -37.88
N PHE A 1122 -22.45 -6.37 -37.62
CA PHE A 1122 -22.46 -4.95 -37.29
C PHE A 1122 -21.74 -4.19 -38.40
N VAL A 1123 -22.33 -3.09 -38.86
CA VAL A 1123 -21.72 -2.16 -39.83
C VAL A 1123 -21.67 -0.78 -39.20
N PHE A 1124 -20.52 -0.13 -39.27
CA PHE A 1124 -20.32 1.23 -38.79
C PHE A 1124 -19.75 2.10 -39.92
N LYS A 1125 -20.48 3.14 -40.31
CA LYS A 1125 -20.03 4.15 -41.28
C LYS A 1125 -19.95 5.54 -40.68
N TYR A 1126 -19.21 6.41 -41.37
CA TYR A 1126 -18.85 7.76 -40.95
C TYR A 1126 -18.89 8.69 -42.16
N SER A 1127 -19.29 9.95 -41.96
CA SER A 1127 -19.03 10.99 -42.96
C SER A 1127 -17.75 11.74 -42.62
N THR A 1128 -16.68 11.56 -43.40
CA THR A 1128 -15.39 12.25 -43.16
C THR A 1128 -15.45 13.77 -43.34
N GLU A 1129 -16.44 14.27 -44.09
CA GLU A 1129 -16.63 15.70 -44.36
C GLU A 1129 -17.41 16.42 -43.25
N HIS A 1130 -18.19 15.68 -42.45
CA HIS A 1130 -19.13 16.25 -41.50
C HIS A 1130 -18.86 15.80 -40.06
N ILE A 1131 -17.62 15.43 -39.75
CA ILE A 1131 -17.28 14.89 -38.42
C ILE A 1131 -17.54 15.89 -37.29
N GLU A 1132 -17.38 17.18 -37.56
CA GLU A 1132 -17.61 18.25 -36.59
C GLU A 1132 -19.05 18.80 -36.64
N ALA A 1133 -19.96 18.18 -37.40
CA ALA A 1133 -21.36 18.63 -37.51
C ALA A 1133 -22.14 18.50 -36.18
N TYR A 1134 -21.61 17.74 -35.23
CA TYR A 1134 -22.04 17.75 -33.85
C TYR A 1134 -20.82 17.62 -32.94
N SER A 1135 -20.68 18.53 -31.98
CA SER A 1135 -19.65 18.48 -30.95
C SER A 1135 -20.26 18.67 -29.56
N ALA A 1136 -19.68 17.99 -28.58
CA ALA A 1136 -20.06 18.08 -27.18
C ALA A 1136 -18.79 18.19 -26.32
N TYR A 1137 -18.67 19.26 -25.54
CA TYR A 1137 -17.48 19.56 -24.76
C TYR A 1137 -17.79 20.38 -23.50
N THR A 1138 -16.90 20.36 -22.52
CA THR A 1138 -17.05 21.16 -21.30
C THR A 1138 -16.79 22.64 -21.56
N THR A 1139 -17.63 23.52 -21.01
CA THR A 1139 -17.39 24.96 -20.92
C THR A 1139 -17.56 25.45 -19.49
N ILE A 1140 -16.93 26.56 -19.14
CA ILE A 1140 -17.03 27.18 -17.81
C ILE A 1140 -17.78 28.51 -17.97
N ARG A 1141 -18.88 28.68 -17.24
CA ARG A 1141 -19.59 29.97 -17.12
C ARG A 1141 -19.89 30.29 -15.66
N SER A 1142 -19.62 31.52 -15.26
CA SER A 1142 -19.82 32.00 -13.88
C SER A 1142 -19.22 31.07 -12.82
N GLY A 1143 -18.05 30.49 -13.11
CA GLY A 1143 -17.33 29.59 -12.21
C GLY A 1143 -17.87 28.18 -12.07
N LYS A 1144 -18.91 27.80 -12.84
CA LYS A 1144 -19.43 26.42 -12.90
C LYS A 1144 -19.12 25.78 -14.24
N ALA A 1145 -18.69 24.53 -14.20
CA ALA A 1145 -18.58 23.69 -15.38
C ALA A 1145 -19.98 23.29 -15.88
N GLY A 1146 -20.15 23.19 -17.18
CA GLY A 1146 -21.33 22.61 -17.81
C GLY A 1146 -21.04 22.20 -19.25
N MET A 1147 -22.02 21.58 -19.90
CA MET A 1147 -21.87 21.07 -21.25
C MET A 1147 -22.28 22.09 -22.31
N GLN A 1148 -21.41 22.28 -23.30
CA GLN A 1148 -21.71 22.98 -24.53
C GLN A 1148 -21.90 21.94 -25.64
N PHE A 1149 -23.02 22.08 -26.36
CA PHE A 1149 -23.32 21.33 -27.57
C PHE A 1149 -23.30 22.30 -28.75
N GLU A 1150 -22.68 21.90 -29.85
CA GLU A 1150 -22.74 22.60 -31.13
C GLU A 1150 -23.27 21.64 -32.18
N GLN A 1151 -24.29 22.07 -32.93
CA GLN A 1151 -24.97 21.25 -33.92
C GLN A 1151 -25.14 22.05 -35.21
N ALA A 1152 -24.76 21.43 -36.34
CA ALA A 1152 -25.02 21.96 -37.67
C ALA A 1152 -26.53 21.93 -37.99
N GLN A 1153 -27.02 22.93 -38.71
CA GLN A 1153 -28.44 23.05 -39.05
C GLN A 1153 -28.93 21.88 -39.93
N GLU A 1154 -28.05 21.33 -40.77
CA GLU A 1154 -28.33 20.23 -41.69
C GLU A 1154 -27.93 18.85 -41.14
N LEU A 1155 -27.65 18.72 -39.83
CA LEU A 1155 -27.17 17.47 -39.22
C LEU A 1155 -28.07 16.26 -39.54
N GLU A 1156 -29.39 16.45 -39.50
CA GLU A 1156 -30.36 15.41 -39.84
C GLU A 1156 -30.20 14.92 -41.29
N THR A 1157 -30.00 15.83 -42.23
CA THR A 1157 -29.77 15.49 -43.64
C THR A 1157 -28.51 14.65 -43.82
N TYR A 1158 -27.45 14.96 -43.08
CA TYR A 1158 -26.20 14.19 -43.13
C TYR A 1158 -26.40 12.75 -42.62
N TYR A 1159 -27.20 12.56 -41.57
CA TYR A 1159 -27.52 11.21 -41.07
C TYR A 1159 -28.41 10.41 -42.02
N LEU A 1160 -29.41 11.01 -42.69
CA LEU A 1160 -30.30 10.28 -43.59
C LEU A 1160 -29.53 9.50 -44.67
N GLN A 1161 -28.56 10.14 -45.30
CA GLN A 1161 -27.73 9.51 -46.32
C GLN A 1161 -26.79 8.45 -45.71
N CYS A 1162 -26.12 8.79 -44.60
CA CYS A 1162 -25.21 7.85 -43.94
C CYS A 1162 -25.94 6.60 -43.42
N ILE A 1163 -27.19 6.74 -42.94
CA ILE A 1163 -28.02 5.61 -42.50
C ILE A 1163 -28.35 4.71 -43.66
N ARG A 1164 -28.82 5.28 -44.78
CA ARG A 1164 -29.09 4.50 -45.99
C ARG A 1164 -27.86 3.71 -46.43
N ASP A 1165 -26.72 4.38 -46.54
CA ASP A 1165 -25.48 3.74 -47.00
C ASP A 1165 -24.98 2.66 -46.04
N SER A 1166 -25.27 2.78 -44.74
CA SER A 1166 -24.92 1.79 -43.71
C SER A 1166 -25.84 0.57 -43.77
N VAL A 1167 -27.14 0.79 -43.93
CA VAL A 1167 -28.13 -0.29 -44.06
C VAL A 1167 -27.93 -1.06 -45.36
N ASP A 1168 -27.70 -0.38 -46.48
CA ASP A 1168 -27.42 -1.02 -47.76
C ASP A 1168 -26.16 -1.90 -47.69
N GLU A 1169 -25.12 -1.45 -46.98
CA GLU A 1169 -23.93 -2.27 -46.73
C GLU A 1169 -24.22 -3.46 -45.82
N LEU A 1170 -24.95 -3.26 -44.72
CA LEU A 1170 -25.30 -4.34 -43.80
C LEU A 1170 -26.10 -5.43 -44.48
N LEU A 1171 -27.14 -5.07 -45.24
CA LEU A 1171 -27.98 -6.01 -45.99
C LEU A 1171 -27.16 -6.78 -47.04
N ARG A 1172 -26.21 -6.11 -47.70
CA ARG A 1172 -25.28 -6.75 -48.63
C ARG A 1172 -24.35 -7.75 -47.93
N VAL A 1173 -23.80 -7.40 -46.77
CA VAL A 1173 -22.91 -8.27 -45.98
C VAL A 1173 -23.68 -9.49 -45.43
N GLU A 1174 -24.92 -9.27 -44.98
CA GLU A 1174 -25.83 -10.32 -44.49
C GLU A 1174 -26.47 -11.15 -45.62
N GLN A 1175 -26.34 -10.72 -46.88
CA GLN A 1175 -27.05 -11.29 -48.02
C GLN A 1175 -28.58 -11.35 -47.80
N LEU A 1176 -29.14 -10.26 -47.26
CA LEU A 1176 -30.56 -10.11 -46.96
C LEU A 1176 -31.21 -9.05 -47.85
N ASP A 1177 -32.50 -9.23 -48.13
CA ASP A 1177 -33.36 -8.20 -48.69
C ASP A 1177 -34.17 -7.49 -47.59
N MET A 1178 -34.44 -6.20 -47.77
CA MET A 1178 -35.22 -5.40 -46.82
C MET A 1178 -36.65 -5.94 -46.57
N ALA A 1179 -37.20 -6.71 -47.51
CA ALA A 1179 -38.47 -7.41 -47.33
C ALA A 1179 -38.42 -8.45 -46.19
N GLN A 1180 -37.26 -9.03 -45.90
CA GLN A 1180 -37.06 -10.03 -44.85
C GLN A 1180 -36.94 -9.40 -43.45
N VAL A 1181 -36.66 -8.09 -43.37
CA VAL A 1181 -36.63 -7.35 -42.11
C VAL A 1181 -38.06 -7.08 -41.65
N LYS A 1182 -38.43 -7.60 -40.49
CA LYS A 1182 -39.77 -7.49 -39.90
C LYS A 1182 -39.97 -6.16 -39.18
N VAL A 1183 -39.02 -5.76 -38.34
CA VAL A 1183 -39.06 -4.53 -37.55
C VAL A 1183 -37.75 -3.76 -37.65
N ILE A 1184 -37.83 -2.44 -37.54
CA ILE A 1184 -36.70 -1.53 -37.46
C ILE A 1184 -36.72 -0.88 -36.09
N LEU A 1185 -35.61 -0.95 -35.38
CA LEU A 1185 -35.38 -0.33 -34.08
C LEU A 1185 -34.56 0.94 -34.35
N PRO A 1186 -35.22 2.10 -34.56
CA PRO A 1186 -34.54 3.33 -34.94
C PRO A 1186 -33.77 3.93 -33.75
N PRO A 1187 -32.85 4.88 -34.02
CA PRO A 1187 -32.38 5.81 -33.00
C PRO A 1187 -33.58 6.59 -32.42
N GLN A 1188 -33.36 7.37 -31.37
CA GLN A 1188 -34.44 8.22 -30.87
C GLN A 1188 -34.63 9.43 -31.81
N ILE A 1189 -35.67 9.39 -32.65
CA ILE A 1189 -35.88 10.39 -33.71
C ILE A 1189 -37.29 10.95 -33.71
N SER A 1190 -37.43 12.17 -34.24
CA SER A 1190 -38.73 12.81 -34.42
C SER A 1190 -39.58 12.05 -35.46
N ALA A 1191 -40.91 12.14 -35.35
CA ALA A 1191 -41.82 11.54 -36.32
C ALA A 1191 -41.60 12.08 -37.77
N VAL A 1192 -41.10 13.31 -37.89
CA VAL A 1192 -40.74 13.93 -39.18
C VAL A 1192 -39.52 13.23 -39.77
N PHE A 1193 -38.47 13.04 -38.97
CA PHE A 1193 -37.27 12.32 -39.40
C PHE A 1193 -37.54 10.86 -39.74
N ILE A 1194 -38.39 10.16 -38.96
CA ILE A 1194 -38.85 8.79 -39.30
C ILE A 1194 -39.48 8.77 -40.68
N THR A 1195 -40.31 9.76 -41.02
CA THR A 1195 -40.97 9.83 -42.33
C THR A 1195 -39.93 10.04 -43.44
N ALA A 1196 -38.99 10.97 -43.27
CA ALA A 1196 -37.91 11.18 -44.24
C ALA A 1196 -37.01 9.96 -44.42
N LEU A 1197 -36.73 9.23 -43.34
CA LEU A 1197 -35.96 7.98 -43.37
C LEU A 1197 -36.73 6.85 -44.08
N SER A 1198 -38.04 6.75 -43.82
CA SER A 1198 -38.96 5.85 -44.52
C SER A 1198 -38.91 6.08 -46.03
N ASP A 1199 -38.96 7.35 -46.45
CA ASP A 1199 -38.96 7.77 -47.85
C ASP A 1199 -37.61 7.49 -48.52
N ILE A 1200 -36.48 7.89 -47.90
CA ILE A 1200 -35.15 7.71 -48.50
C ILE A 1200 -34.73 6.25 -48.63
N MET A 1201 -35.19 5.40 -47.70
CA MET A 1201 -34.95 3.95 -47.71
C MET A 1201 -36.04 3.18 -48.47
N ASN A 1202 -37.12 3.83 -48.90
CA ASN A 1202 -38.28 3.21 -49.54
C ASN A 1202 -38.89 2.06 -48.71
N ILE A 1203 -39.12 2.30 -47.42
CA ILE A 1203 -39.69 1.33 -46.47
C ILE A 1203 -41.03 1.85 -45.95
N ASN A 1204 -41.98 0.96 -45.64
CA ASN A 1204 -43.22 1.35 -44.99
C ASN A 1204 -42.98 1.73 -43.52
N ARG A 1205 -43.60 2.83 -43.09
CA ARG A 1205 -43.43 3.41 -41.75
C ARG A 1205 -43.84 2.47 -40.62
N ASP A 1206 -44.76 1.55 -40.88
CA ASP A 1206 -45.23 0.54 -39.91
C ASP A 1206 -44.13 -0.44 -39.45
N LYS A 1207 -43.03 -0.57 -40.21
CA LYS A 1207 -41.87 -1.37 -39.79
C LYS A 1207 -41.06 -0.70 -38.68
N PHE A 1208 -41.14 0.62 -38.51
CA PHE A 1208 -40.37 1.35 -37.50
C PHE A 1208 -41.05 1.26 -36.13
N VAL A 1209 -40.31 0.80 -35.12
CA VAL A 1209 -40.76 0.76 -33.74
C VAL A 1209 -40.78 2.18 -33.17
N ASP A 1210 -41.99 2.69 -32.92
CA ASP A 1210 -42.14 4.05 -32.41
C ASP A 1210 -41.85 4.11 -30.90
N VAL A 1211 -40.78 4.82 -30.56
CA VAL A 1211 -40.39 5.24 -29.20
C VAL A 1211 -40.28 6.77 -29.11
N SER A 1212 -40.78 7.48 -30.13
CA SER A 1212 -40.68 8.93 -30.21
C SER A 1212 -41.57 9.61 -29.16
N HIS A 1213 -41.01 10.61 -28.49
CA HIS A 1213 -41.77 11.59 -27.72
C HIS A 1213 -41.83 12.89 -28.54
N LYS A 1214 -42.63 13.88 -28.12
CA LYS A 1214 -42.85 15.13 -28.89
C LYS A 1214 -41.54 15.83 -29.34
N ASP A 1215 -40.44 15.66 -28.60
CA ASP A 1215 -39.12 16.22 -28.87
C ASP A 1215 -38.07 15.07 -28.95
N GLY A 1216 -37.85 14.49 -30.14
CA GLY A 1216 -36.87 13.41 -30.36
C GLY A 1216 -35.42 13.89 -30.28
N ASP A 1217 -34.50 13.01 -29.90
CA ASP A 1217 -33.06 13.31 -29.74
C ASP A 1217 -32.21 12.13 -30.24
N LEU A 1218 -31.39 12.39 -31.27
CA LEU A 1218 -30.55 11.42 -31.97
C LEU A 1218 -29.46 10.81 -31.08
N PHE A 1219 -29.11 11.45 -29.98
CA PHE A 1219 -27.92 11.14 -29.19
C PHE A 1219 -28.20 10.37 -27.90
N THR A 1220 -29.46 9.97 -27.66
CA THR A 1220 -29.86 9.08 -26.56
C THR A 1220 -30.03 7.62 -27.02
N SER A 1221 -29.55 6.66 -26.22
CA SER A 1221 -29.72 5.23 -26.50
C SER A 1221 -31.19 4.81 -26.48
N SER A 1222 -31.68 4.25 -27.58
CA SER A 1222 -33.06 3.81 -27.76
C SER A 1222 -33.26 2.29 -27.71
N LEU A 1223 -32.18 1.49 -27.69
CA LEU A 1223 -32.26 0.04 -27.93
C LEU A 1223 -33.09 -0.69 -26.87
N ALA A 1224 -32.85 -0.44 -25.58
CA ALA A 1224 -33.61 -1.08 -24.50
C ALA A 1224 -35.10 -0.71 -24.56
N TYR A 1225 -35.41 0.55 -24.86
CA TYR A 1225 -36.78 1.06 -24.98
C TYR A 1225 -37.52 0.48 -26.19
N THR A 1226 -36.88 0.43 -27.35
CA THR A 1226 -37.46 -0.15 -28.58
C THR A 1226 -37.72 -1.64 -28.40
N LEU A 1227 -36.79 -2.39 -27.79
CA LEU A 1227 -36.99 -3.81 -27.48
C LEU A 1227 -38.12 -4.05 -26.46
N GLN A 1228 -38.25 -3.20 -25.44
CA GLN A 1228 -39.41 -3.27 -24.54
C GLN A 1228 -40.73 -3.03 -25.27
N ASN A 1229 -40.78 -2.08 -26.21
CA ASN A 1229 -41.98 -1.83 -27.00
C ASN A 1229 -42.30 -3.00 -27.94
N VAL A 1230 -41.30 -3.57 -28.61
CA VAL A 1230 -41.44 -4.79 -29.41
C VAL A 1230 -42.06 -5.92 -28.58
N ARG A 1231 -41.57 -6.13 -27.35
CA ARG A 1231 -42.09 -7.14 -26.43
C ARG A 1231 -43.52 -6.84 -25.95
N LYS A 1232 -43.81 -5.58 -25.56
CA LYS A 1232 -45.13 -5.15 -25.04
C LYS A 1232 -46.21 -5.24 -26.12
N GLN A 1233 -45.87 -4.86 -27.35
CA GLN A 1233 -46.80 -4.84 -28.48
C GLN A 1233 -46.80 -6.14 -29.30
N ARG A 1234 -45.90 -7.10 -28.99
CA ARG A 1234 -45.74 -8.39 -29.69
C ARG A 1234 -45.53 -8.21 -31.20
N LEU A 1235 -44.59 -7.34 -31.58
CA LEU A 1235 -44.35 -6.98 -32.98
C LEU A 1235 -43.58 -8.03 -33.80
N VAL A 1236 -42.98 -9.02 -33.13
CA VAL A 1236 -42.12 -10.07 -33.73
C VAL A 1236 -42.44 -11.45 -33.16
N GLU A 1237 -42.17 -12.48 -33.95
CA GLU A 1237 -42.22 -13.90 -33.59
C GLU A 1237 -40.80 -14.53 -33.69
N PRO A 1238 -40.55 -15.69 -33.05
CA PRO A 1238 -39.28 -16.40 -33.19
C PRO A 1238 -38.90 -16.66 -34.65
N GLY A 1239 -37.69 -16.29 -35.05
CA GLY A 1239 -37.19 -16.38 -36.42
C GLY A 1239 -37.35 -15.10 -37.25
N ASP A 1240 -38.07 -14.08 -36.75
CA ASP A 1240 -38.12 -12.76 -37.39
C ASP A 1240 -36.75 -12.04 -37.29
N ILE A 1241 -36.49 -11.16 -38.26
CA ILE A 1241 -35.27 -10.36 -38.33
C ILE A 1241 -35.60 -8.90 -38.02
N GLY A 1242 -34.93 -8.34 -37.02
CA GLY A 1242 -34.91 -6.92 -36.71
C GLY A 1242 -33.69 -6.20 -37.29
N LEU A 1243 -33.85 -4.93 -37.62
CA LEU A 1243 -32.77 -4.01 -37.99
C LEU A 1243 -32.60 -2.95 -36.92
N ILE A 1244 -31.45 -2.94 -36.25
CA ILE A 1244 -31.08 -1.93 -35.24
C ILE A 1244 -30.30 -0.83 -35.94
N ILE A 1245 -30.66 0.43 -35.67
CA ILE A 1245 -29.96 1.62 -36.17
C ILE A 1245 -29.64 2.52 -34.98
N SER A 1246 -28.39 2.98 -34.90
CA SER A 1246 -27.93 3.93 -33.89
C SER A 1246 -27.02 4.97 -34.54
N VAL A 1247 -26.98 6.17 -33.99
CA VAL A 1247 -26.18 7.28 -34.52
C VAL A 1247 -25.36 7.93 -33.43
N GLY A 1248 -24.24 8.53 -33.80
CA GLY A 1248 -23.33 9.21 -32.89
C GLY A 1248 -22.65 10.39 -33.57
N ALA A 1249 -22.00 11.22 -32.76
CA ALA A 1249 -21.24 12.37 -33.26
C ALA A 1249 -20.21 11.96 -34.31
N GLY A 1250 -19.81 12.88 -35.17
CA GLY A 1250 -19.04 12.51 -36.35
C GLY A 1250 -19.87 12.16 -37.58
N VAL A 1251 -21.21 12.32 -37.52
CA VAL A 1251 -22.17 11.71 -38.46
C VAL A 1251 -21.86 10.22 -38.64
N GLN A 1252 -21.73 9.53 -37.50
CA GLN A 1252 -21.47 8.10 -37.47
C GLN A 1252 -22.78 7.35 -37.35
N VAL A 1253 -22.92 6.28 -38.11
CA VAL A 1253 -24.07 5.38 -38.05
C VAL A 1253 -23.59 3.96 -37.82
N GLY A 1254 -24.17 3.30 -36.82
CA GLY A 1254 -24.06 1.86 -36.63
C GLY A 1254 -25.38 1.17 -36.94
N CYS A 1255 -25.30 0.08 -37.68
CA CYS A 1255 -26.42 -0.81 -37.93
C CYS A 1255 -26.07 -2.24 -37.56
N ALA A 1256 -27.05 -2.99 -37.04
CA ALA A 1256 -26.90 -4.42 -36.79
C ALA A 1256 -28.22 -5.15 -37.06
N THR A 1257 -28.13 -6.36 -37.60
CA THR A 1257 -29.30 -7.26 -37.65
C THR A 1257 -29.43 -8.01 -36.34
N TYR A 1258 -30.66 -8.22 -35.88
CA TYR A 1258 -30.97 -9.04 -34.72
C TYR A 1258 -31.99 -10.11 -35.09
N TYR A 1259 -31.68 -11.37 -34.80
CA TYR A 1259 -32.56 -12.50 -35.06
C TYR A 1259 -33.27 -12.88 -33.77
N PHE A 1260 -34.61 -12.79 -33.77
CA PHE A 1260 -35.44 -13.01 -32.58
C PHE A 1260 -35.65 -14.48 -32.24
#